data_AF-A0AAN6BRN5-F1
#
_entry.id   AF-A0AAN6BRN5-F1
#
_cell.length_a   1.000
_cell.length_b   1.000
_cell.length_c   1.000
_cell.angle_alpha   90.00
_cell.angle_beta   90.00
_cell.angle_gamma   90.00
#
_symmetry.space_group_name_H-M   'P 1'
#
loop_
_entity.id
_entity.type
_entity.pdbx_description
1 polymer ?
#
loop_
_entity_poly.entity_id
_entity_poly.type
_entity_poly.pdbx_seq_one_letter_code
_entity_poly.pdbx_strand_id
1 'polypeptide(L)'
;MLRLFANLWLDDPSASDLESLNSVLPLIQDLEHNLAQGVTYMKIGVHEPPAWDMDEAFEAYREEEDTWWKSHNTRRSLEYLVRPSGRLDAPVACHLYNPTFVVDDPCLGETDDPSNPCIAQLHHVGFTSENCFMFDHSARREDSRHCKILYPPDLWEIHDRFVFILRSHMKAVVEICWGANVRERMLRHLQKNLRILPLWGRYQGVDLYLELADDQESVKRFIIFANHPQFFMFMKGTNVRAQAFRTEQGGRQDLLLEVASLLGGITIKSGFYRLSSVLLQPFRPAKAVREQRDAWKGKAYAELKSAFPGTMALFTSVARPIGLSKADDTEVWDTQLPVVEHTPKTTDAIASFDPANEKYIQEARLRKVAQFWRDLHDLAVMLTPGVSLDLADKHQCQQIIATIESCEEELYAWDELPKSLLEMIQAQEGLRVDQRPINSRKAAETAYRLLHCKGNPECLSIIGLAFSILIAYGWAIRRTPRASVLDLMVLGAPPRDIVSRVCSACGGRVLDDSTAYYAMNNLNYYVVRSSKTGCGLINCKGGNILLHPLAKGQNYVRALTDTLERIPNPRVRGGAPWEKYFLRHGQSELGGLPATVEVICQNKGCEGTLTDDAPRWTIHPAPTIVVRQFTCPSCRRKGNFKPVDNSVQHITSESLSRTWSRFKQKGCDLTQYPRRADVYFSNSHITIRIAQLEEIRRLSNQDITE
;
A
#
# COMPACT_ATOMS: atom_id res chain seq x y z
N MET A 1 -19.14 -41.64 0.23
CA MET A 1 -18.38 -41.07 -0.91
C MET A 1 -19.30 -40.97 -2.12
N LEU A 2 -19.25 -39.84 -2.82
CA LEU A 2 -20.03 -39.52 -4.01
C LEU A 2 -19.12 -39.51 -5.25
N ARG A 3 -19.46 -40.20 -6.34
CA ARG A 3 -18.80 -40.01 -7.64
C ARG A 3 -19.39 -38.78 -8.31
N LEU A 4 -18.59 -37.74 -8.56
CA LEU A 4 -19.08 -36.52 -9.23
C LEU A 4 -19.10 -36.71 -10.75
N PHE A 5 -17.94 -37.02 -11.33
CA PHE A 5 -17.75 -37.19 -12.78
C PHE A 5 -16.44 -37.93 -13.04
N ALA A 6 -16.43 -38.87 -13.99
CA ALA A 6 -15.24 -39.66 -14.35
C ALA A 6 -14.53 -40.23 -13.11
N ASN A 7 -13.25 -39.90 -12.91
CA ASN A 7 -12.44 -40.41 -11.79
C ASN A 7 -12.50 -39.52 -10.53
N LEU A 8 -13.32 -38.46 -10.51
CA LEU A 8 -13.42 -37.57 -9.35
C LEU A 8 -14.46 -38.08 -8.33
N TRP A 9 -13.96 -38.49 -7.16
CA TRP A 9 -14.76 -38.92 -6.02
C TRP A 9 -14.66 -37.90 -4.88
N LEU A 10 -15.81 -37.51 -4.34
CA LEU A 10 -15.94 -36.57 -3.22
C LEU A 10 -16.36 -37.30 -1.93
N ASP A 11 -16.03 -36.70 -0.80
CA ASP A 11 -16.55 -37.11 0.50
C ASP A 11 -18.07 -36.90 0.57
N ASP A 12 -18.74 -37.49 1.56
CA ASP A 12 -20.18 -37.30 1.70
C ASP A 12 -20.53 -35.82 2.01
N PRO A 13 -21.48 -35.21 1.26
CA PRO A 13 -21.76 -33.78 1.36
C PRO A 13 -22.42 -33.42 2.69
N SER A 14 -22.10 -32.24 3.22
CA SER A 14 -22.86 -31.62 4.29
C SER A 14 -24.19 -31.05 3.77
N ALA A 15 -25.08 -30.60 4.66
CA ALA A 15 -26.33 -29.96 4.27
C ALA A 15 -26.13 -28.72 3.37
N SER A 16 -25.04 -27.97 3.60
CA SER A 16 -24.69 -26.80 2.77
C SER A 16 -24.18 -27.21 1.39
N ASP A 17 -23.46 -28.33 1.30
CA ASP A 17 -22.91 -28.81 0.03
C ASP A 17 -24.03 -29.37 -0.88
N LEU A 18 -25.02 -30.02 -0.27
CA LEU A 18 -26.18 -30.58 -0.96
C LEU A 18 -27.00 -29.54 -1.73
N GLU A 19 -27.15 -28.32 -1.21
CA GLU A 19 -27.90 -27.26 -1.90
C GLU A 19 -27.24 -26.88 -3.23
N SER A 20 -25.92 -26.67 -3.22
CA SER A 20 -25.16 -26.36 -4.44
C SER A 20 -25.15 -27.55 -5.40
N LEU A 21 -24.92 -28.76 -4.88
CA LEU A 21 -24.84 -29.99 -5.66
C LEU A 21 -26.17 -30.33 -6.37
N ASN A 22 -27.31 -30.23 -5.68
CA ASN A 22 -28.62 -30.60 -6.23
C ASN A 22 -28.97 -29.78 -7.48
N SER A 23 -28.48 -28.54 -7.59
CA SER A 23 -28.75 -27.67 -8.73
C SER A 23 -27.95 -28.04 -9.99
N VAL A 24 -26.82 -28.74 -9.85
CA VAL A 24 -25.88 -29.00 -10.96
C VAL A 24 -25.66 -30.49 -11.24
N LEU A 25 -25.90 -31.37 -10.26
CA LEU A 25 -25.64 -32.81 -10.40
C LEU A 25 -26.40 -33.45 -11.58
N PRO A 26 -27.70 -33.14 -11.84
CA PRO A 26 -28.38 -33.68 -13.01
C PRO A 26 -27.68 -33.27 -14.32
N LEU A 27 -27.24 -32.02 -14.41
CA LEU A 27 -26.55 -31.50 -15.59
C LEU A 27 -25.18 -32.17 -15.82
N ILE A 28 -24.47 -32.49 -14.74
CA ILE A 28 -23.20 -33.23 -14.77
C ILE A 28 -23.42 -34.67 -15.23
N GLN A 29 -24.48 -35.33 -14.75
CA GLN A 29 -24.84 -36.70 -15.15
C GLN A 29 -25.23 -36.76 -16.63
N ASP A 30 -25.98 -35.77 -17.11
CA ASP A 30 -26.33 -35.64 -18.53
C ASP A 30 -25.08 -35.45 -19.41
N LEU A 31 -24.10 -34.66 -18.93
CA LEU A 31 -22.80 -34.53 -19.60
C LEU A 31 -22.07 -35.86 -19.71
N GLU A 32 -21.96 -36.62 -18.62
CA GLU A 32 -21.30 -37.92 -18.63
C GLU A 32 -22.01 -38.91 -19.58
N HIS A 33 -23.35 -38.89 -19.60
CA HIS A 33 -24.16 -39.72 -20.49
C HIS A 33 -23.94 -39.38 -21.97
N ASN A 34 -23.97 -38.10 -22.33
CA ASN A 34 -23.79 -37.65 -23.71
C ASN A 34 -22.39 -37.99 -24.24
N LEU A 35 -21.36 -37.84 -23.40
CA LEU A 35 -19.99 -38.21 -23.74
C LEU A 35 -19.85 -39.73 -23.98
N ALA A 36 -20.47 -40.56 -23.15
CA ALA A 36 -20.47 -42.01 -23.32
C ALA A 36 -21.16 -42.46 -24.61
N GLN A 37 -22.12 -41.67 -25.12
CA GLN A 37 -22.80 -41.92 -26.39
C GLN A 37 -22.10 -41.29 -27.61
N GLY A 38 -20.99 -40.59 -27.42
CA GLY A 38 -20.28 -39.89 -28.50
C GLY A 38 -21.05 -38.68 -29.05
N VAL A 39 -22.06 -38.19 -28.34
CA VAL A 39 -22.85 -37.02 -28.73
C VAL A 39 -22.05 -35.76 -28.42
N THR A 40 -21.58 -35.07 -29.46
CA THR A 40 -21.04 -33.71 -29.33
C THR A 40 -22.18 -32.70 -29.20
N TYR A 41 -22.03 -31.70 -28.33
CA TYR A 41 -23.01 -30.63 -28.06
C TYR A 41 -23.25 -29.64 -29.22
N MET A 42 -23.20 -30.10 -30.47
CA MET A 42 -23.82 -29.39 -31.58
C MET A 42 -25.29 -29.80 -31.63
N LYS A 43 -26.17 -28.93 -31.13
CA LYS A 43 -27.62 -29.16 -31.22
C LYS A 43 -28.00 -29.35 -32.69
N ILE A 44 -28.47 -30.56 -32.99
CA ILE A 44 -29.03 -31.01 -34.26
C ILE A 44 -30.12 -30.03 -34.69
N GLY A 45 -29.97 -29.40 -35.85
CA GLY A 45 -30.94 -28.44 -36.36
C GLY A 45 -30.62 -27.72 -37.66
N VAL A 46 -29.44 -27.90 -38.26
CA VAL A 46 -29.08 -27.59 -39.65
C VAL A 46 -27.95 -28.56 -40.00
N HIS A 47 -27.83 -29.02 -41.25
CA HIS A 47 -26.76 -29.88 -41.79
C HIS A 47 -25.48 -29.89 -40.93
N GLU A 48 -24.93 -31.09 -40.63
CA GLU A 48 -23.57 -31.22 -40.06
C GLU A 48 -22.68 -30.17 -40.75
N PRO A 49 -22.24 -29.13 -40.01
CA PRO A 49 -21.38 -28.14 -40.63
C PRO A 49 -20.17 -28.90 -41.18
N PRO A 50 -19.63 -28.50 -42.34
CA PRO A 50 -18.40 -29.09 -42.87
C PRO A 50 -17.39 -29.17 -41.73
N ALA A 51 -16.64 -30.27 -41.67
CA ALA A 51 -15.67 -30.52 -40.61
C ALA A 51 -14.85 -29.24 -40.39
N TRP A 52 -15.03 -28.61 -39.23
CA TRP A 52 -14.35 -27.36 -38.93
C TRP A 52 -12.85 -27.65 -38.89
N ASP A 53 -12.13 -27.01 -39.81
CA ASP A 53 -10.70 -27.21 -39.97
C ASP A 53 -9.92 -26.12 -39.23
N MET A 54 -9.04 -26.56 -38.34
CA MET A 54 -8.25 -25.66 -37.50
C MET A 54 -7.21 -24.88 -38.31
N ASP A 55 -6.67 -25.46 -39.39
CA ASP A 55 -5.66 -24.80 -40.22
C ASP A 55 -6.31 -23.68 -41.03
N GLU A 56 -7.45 -23.97 -41.67
CA GLU A 56 -8.25 -22.96 -42.39
C GLU A 56 -8.72 -21.84 -41.46
N ALA A 57 -9.22 -22.18 -40.26
CA ALA A 57 -9.68 -21.20 -39.29
C ALA A 57 -8.53 -20.33 -38.76
N PHE A 58 -7.34 -20.92 -38.54
CA PHE A 58 -6.17 -20.17 -38.11
C PHE A 58 -5.67 -19.24 -39.22
N GLU A 59 -5.58 -19.70 -40.47
CA GLU A 59 -5.19 -18.85 -41.61
C GLU A 59 -6.18 -17.69 -41.80
N ALA A 60 -7.49 -17.92 -41.70
CA ALA A 60 -8.48 -16.85 -41.75
C ALA A 60 -8.27 -15.80 -40.64
N TYR A 61 -7.96 -16.25 -39.41
CA TYR A 61 -7.60 -15.35 -38.31
C TYR A 61 -6.30 -14.57 -38.61
N ARG A 62 -5.27 -15.21 -39.20
CA ARG A 62 -4.02 -14.53 -39.58
C ARG A 62 -4.26 -13.43 -40.61
N GLU A 63 -5.07 -13.71 -41.62
CA GLU A 63 -5.41 -12.74 -42.67
C GLU A 63 -6.20 -11.55 -42.11
N GLU A 64 -7.15 -11.81 -41.22
CA GLU A 64 -7.96 -10.77 -40.61
C GLU A 64 -7.13 -9.85 -39.69
N GLU A 65 -6.28 -10.44 -38.86
CA GLU A 65 -5.42 -9.69 -37.95
C GLU A 65 -4.37 -8.86 -38.70
N ASP A 66 -3.79 -9.42 -39.77
CA ASP A 66 -2.89 -8.69 -40.68
C ASP A 66 -3.59 -7.52 -41.37
N THR A 67 -4.83 -7.75 -41.83
CA THR A 67 -5.66 -6.70 -42.44
C THR A 67 -5.93 -5.58 -41.44
N TRP A 68 -6.20 -5.93 -40.18
CA TRP A 68 -6.37 -4.95 -39.11
C TRP A 68 -5.10 -4.13 -38.88
N TRP A 69 -3.91 -4.74 -38.81
CA TRP A 69 -2.66 -3.96 -38.65
C TRP A 69 -2.37 -3.07 -39.85
N LYS A 70 -2.58 -3.58 -41.06
CA LYS A 70 -2.40 -2.81 -42.31
C LYS A 70 -3.30 -1.58 -42.35
N SER A 71 -4.55 -1.69 -41.88
CA SER A 71 -5.48 -0.55 -41.82
C SER A 71 -5.03 0.52 -40.80
N HIS A 72 -4.21 0.12 -39.82
CA HIS A 72 -3.57 1.01 -38.83
C HIS A 72 -2.13 1.42 -39.23
N ASN A 73 -1.82 1.41 -40.52
CA ASN A 73 -0.53 1.82 -41.10
C ASN A 73 0.70 1.11 -40.47
N THR A 74 0.50 -0.10 -39.95
CA THR A 74 1.56 -0.88 -39.32
C THR A 74 1.61 -2.25 -39.97
N ARG A 75 2.82 -2.79 -40.19
CA ARG A 75 2.99 -4.16 -40.67
C ARG A 75 3.66 -4.96 -39.58
N ARG A 76 3.05 -6.08 -39.20
CA ARG A 76 3.58 -7.00 -38.20
C ARG A 76 3.92 -8.33 -38.86
N SER A 77 4.89 -9.05 -38.31
CA SER A 77 5.26 -10.35 -38.85
C SER A 77 4.16 -11.38 -38.61
N LEU A 78 3.74 -12.10 -39.65
CA LEU A 78 2.82 -13.23 -39.54
C LEU A 78 3.47 -14.48 -38.95
N GLU A 79 4.80 -14.53 -38.88
CA GLU A 79 5.56 -15.60 -38.23
C GLU A 79 5.45 -15.55 -36.70
N TYR A 80 5.03 -14.41 -36.15
CA TYR A 80 4.79 -14.26 -34.73
C TYR A 80 3.37 -14.66 -34.33
N LEU A 81 2.53 -15.10 -35.28
CA LEU A 81 1.24 -15.71 -34.96
C LEU A 81 1.47 -17.20 -34.71
N VAL A 82 0.93 -17.69 -33.61
CA VAL A 82 1.19 -19.03 -33.08
C VAL A 82 -0.10 -19.83 -33.09
N ARG A 83 -0.06 -20.98 -33.75
CA ARG A 83 -1.20 -21.88 -33.91
C ARG A 83 -1.42 -22.69 -32.63
N PRO A 84 -2.67 -22.95 -32.26
CA PRO A 84 -3.00 -23.97 -31.26
C PRO A 84 -2.35 -25.33 -31.56
N SER A 85 -2.03 -26.08 -30.51
CA SER A 85 -1.36 -27.39 -30.58
C SER A 85 -2.21 -28.49 -29.96
N GLY A 86 -1.98 -29.73 -30.40
CA GLY A 86 -2.71 -30.91 -29.94
C GLY A 86 -4.01 -31.16 -30.69
N ARG A 87 -4.73 -32.20 -30.28
CA ARG A 87 -5.93 -32.66 -30.98
C ARG A 87 -7.20 -32.00 -30.44
N LEU A 88 -8.12 -31.62 -31.32
CA LEU A 88 -9.43 -31.07 -30.92
C LEU A 88 -10.29 -32.05 -30.12
N ASP A 89 -10.02 -33.36 -30.23
CA ASP A 89 -10.70 -34.40 -29.46
C ASP A 89 -10.03 -34.73 -28.11
N ALA A 90 -8.99 -33.99 -27.71
CA ALA A 90 -8.36 -34.16 -26.41
C ALA A 90 -9.36 -33.84 -25.27
N PRO A 91 -9.35 -34.62 -24.17
CA PRO A 91 -10.31 -34.46 -23.08
C PRO A 91 -10.02 -33.23 -22.20
N VAL A 92 -8.79 -32.75 -22.20
CA VAL A 92 -8.34 -31.58 -21.42
C VAL A 92 -7.80 -30.51 -22.36
N ALA A 93 -8.14 -29.26 -22.10
CA ALA A 93 -7.57 -28.10 -22.76
C ALA A 93 -6.75 -27.24 -21.78
N CYS A 94 -5.60 -26.73 -22.23
CA CYS A 94 -4.80 -25.74 -21.56
C CYS A 94 -4.91 -24.40 -22.30
N HIS A 95 -5.52 -23.41 -21.65
CA HIS A 95 -5.77 -22.09 -22.19
C HIS A 95 -4.84 -21.07 -21.48
N LEU A 96 -3.84 -20.58 -22.21
CA LEU A 96 -2.86 -19.60 -21.76
C LEU A 96 -3.19 -18.18 -22.27
N TYR A 97 -2.45 -17.17 -21.84
CA TYR A 97 -2.77 -15.78 -22.19
C TYR A 97 -2.27 -15.38 -23.57
N ASN A 98 -0.96 -15.41 -23.79
CA ASN A 98 -0.33 -15.18 -25.08
C ASN A 98 1.07 -15.82 -25.09
N PRO A 99 1.57 -16.25 -26.25
CA PRO A 99 2.95 -16.67 -26.35
C PRO A 99 3.85 -15.44 -26.23
N THR A 100 5.05 -15.62 -25.66
CA THR A 100 6.03 -14.54 -25.52
C THR A 100 7.25 -14.80 -26.40
N PHE A 101 8.16 -13.82 -26.46
CA PHE A 101 9.47 -13.98 -27.11
C PHE A 101 10.48 -14.78 -26.26
N VAL A 102 10.08 -15.33 -25.10
CA VAL A 102 10.96 -16.13 -24.25
C VAL A 102 10.97 -17.59 -24.73
N VAL A 103 11.58 -17.79 -25.90
CA VAL A 103 11.70 -19.06 -26.62
C VAL A 103 13.05 -19.14 -27.35
N ASP A 104 13.44 -20.33 -27.81
CA ASP A 104 14.61 -20.52 -28.67
C ASP A 104 14.36 -19.97 -30.09
N ASP A 105 13.18 -20.22 -30.66
CA ASP A 105 12.78 -19.75 -31.99
C ASP A 105 11.38 -19.10 -31.96
N PRO A 106 11.26 -17.77 -32.19
CA PRO A 106 9.99 -17.06 -32.20
C PRO A 106 9.19 -17.29 -33.48
N CYS A 107 9.79 -17.85 -34.52
CA CYS A 107 9.12 -18.20 -35.76
C CYS A 107 8.51 -19.60 -35.71
N LEU A 108 8.77 -20.36 -34.63
CA LEU A 108 8.03 -21.59 -34.36
C LEU A 108 6.55 -21.25 -34.18
N GLY A 109 5.74 -21.75 -35.10
CA GLY A 109 4.34 -21.38 -35.27
C GLY A 109 3.36 -22.20 -34.43
N GLU A 110 3.79 -22.87 -33.36
CA GLU A 110 2.94 -23.75 -32.54
C GLU A 110 3.01 -23.38 -31.05
N THR A 111 1.89 -23.50 -30.34
CA THR A 111 1.78 -23.18 -28.90
C THR A 111 2.60 -24.15 -28.05
N ASP A 112 2.68 -25.42 -28.45
CA ASP A 112 3.42 -26.45 -27.71
C ASP A 112 4.95 -26.38 -27.95
N ASP A 113 5.56 -25.32 -27.44
CA ASP A 113 7.00 -25.05 -27.53
C ASP A 113 7.69 -25.23 -26.16
N PRO A 114 8.33 -26.39 -25.89
CA PRO A 114 9.00 -26.64 -24.62
C PRO A 114 10.29 -25.82 -24.41
N SER A 115 10.75 -25.03 -25.38
CA SER A 115 11.79 -24.03 -25.13
C SER A 115 11.27 -22.86 -24.28
N ASN A 116 9.94 -22.63 -24.31
CA ASN A 116 9.27 -21.71 -23.41
C ASN A 116 9.22 -22.29 -21.99
N PRO A 117 9.67 -21.57 -20.95
CA PRO A 117 9.63 -22.06 -19.57
C PRO A 117 8.26 -22.46 -19.05
N CYS A 118 7.20 -21.75 -19.45
CA CYS A 118 5.85 -22.01 -18.96
C CYS A 118 5.33 -23.31 -19.57
N ILE A 119 5.52 -23.50 -20.87
CA ILE A 119 5.19 -24.74 -21.59
C ILE A 119 6.05 -25.91 -21.08
N ALA A 120 7.34 -25.69 -20.86
CA ALA A 120 8.20 -26.69 -20.24
C ALA A 120 7.70 -27.12 -18.86
N GLN A 121 7.18 -26.19 -18.05
CA GLN A 121 6.56 -26.56 -16.76
C GLN A 121 5.30 -27.38 -16.93
N LEU A 122 4.41 -27.01 -17.87
CA LEU A 122 3.23 -27.80 -18.22
C LEU A 122 3.62 -29.25 -18.58
N HIS A 123 4.65 -29.41 -19.43
CA HIS A 123 5.21 -30.72 -19.80
C HIS A 123 5.68 -31.51 -18.58
N HIS A 124 6.44 -30.89 -17.68
CA HIS A 124 6.96 -31.57 -16.49
C HIS A 124 5.87 -31.99 -15.50
N VAL A 125 4.73 -31.29 -15.50
CA VAL A 125 3.54 -31.72 -14.74
C VAL A 125 2.83 -32.86 -15.46
N GLY A 126 2.86 -32.89 -16.79
CA GLY A 126 2.24 -33.94 -17.62
C GLY A 126 1.18 -33.42 -18.61
N PHE A 127 1.11 -32.11 -18.83
CA PHE A 127 0.25 -31.49 -19.84
C PHE A 127 1.07 -31.22 -21.10
N THR A 128 0.76 -31.92 -22.19
CA THR A 128 1.45 -31.84 -23.48
C THR A 128 0.43 -31.86 -24.62
N SER A 129 0.81 -31.49 -25.84
CA SER A 129 -0.09 -31.60 -26.99
C SER A 129 -0.52 -33.05 -27.33
N GLU A 130 0.17 -34.07 -26.78
CA GLU A 130 -0.19 -35.47 -26.98
C GLU A 130 -1.47 -35.87 -26.23
N ASN A 131 -1.73 -35.26 -25.07
CA ASN A 131 -2.86 -35.59 -24.20
C ASN A 131 -3.79 -34.41 -23.90
N CYS A 132 -3.41 -33.20 -24.31
CA CYS A 132 -4.17 -31.97 -24.10
C CYS A 132 -4.26 -31.16 -25.40
N PHE A 133 -5.30 -30.34 -25.50
CA PHE A 133 -5.38 -29.29 -26.50
C PHE A 133 -4.81 -27.99 -25.90
N MET A 134 -3.82 -27.37 -26.53
CA MET A 134 -3.11 -26.20 -25.99
C MET A 134 -3.30 -24.98 -26.89
N PHE A 135 -3.74 -23.87 -26.31
CA PHE A 135 -3.94 -22.63 -27.06
C PHE A 135 -3.78 -21.40 -26.18
N ASP A 136 -3.53 -20.28 -26.83
CA ASP A 136 -3.42 -18.97 -26.21
C ASP A 136 -4.65 -18.10 -26.52
N HIS A 137 -5.01 -17.22 -25.58
CA HIS A 137 -6.11 -16.28 -25.77
C HIS A 137 -5.79 -15.24 -26.86
N SER A 138 -4.55 -14.74 -26.86
CA SER A 138 -3.98 -14.01 -27.99
C SER A 138 -2.94 -14.89 -28.66
N ALA A 139 -3.25 -15.38 -29.84
CA ALA A 139 -2.37 -16.22 -30.65
C ALA A 139 -1.20 -15.44 -31.29
N ARG A 140 -0.70 -14.37 -30.66
CA ARG A 140 0.43 -13.56 -31.15
C ARG A 140 1.54 -13.46 -30.11
N ARG A 141 2.79 -13.68 -30.54
CA ARG A 141 3.98 -13.43 -29.72
C ARG A 141 4.13 -11.95 -29.41
N GLU A 142 4.09 -11.62 -28.13
CA GLU A 142 4.23 -10.27 -27.64
C GLU A 142 4.62 -10.27 -26.14
N ASP A 143 5.11 -9.16 -25.60
CA ASP A 143 5.18 -9.00 -24.15
C ASP A 143 3.75 -8.90 -23.60
N SER A 144 3.40 -9.77 -22.65
CA SER A 144 2.03 -9.85 -22.10
C SER A 144 1.55 -8.51 -21.52
N ARG A 145 2.45 -7.63 -21.04
CA ARG A 145 2.11 -6.24 -20.63
C ARG A 145 1.62 -5.40 -21.79
N HIS A 146 2.29 -5.50 -22.94
CA HIS A 146 1.93 -4.73 -24.12
C HIS A 146 0.56 -5.14 -24.63
N CYS A 147 0.27 -6.44 -24.74
CA CYS A 147 -1.07 -6.93 -25.10
C CYS A 147 -2.13 -6.37 -24.17
N LYS A 148 -1.92 -6.48 -22.86
CA LYS A 148 -2.91 -6.05 -21.87
C LYS A 148 -3.23 -4.55 -21.92
N ILE A 149 -2.20 -3.72 -22.11
CA ILE A 149 -2.32 -2.27 -21.95
C ILE A 149 -2.58 -1.56 -23.28
N LEU A 150 -1.98 -2.04 -24.37
CA LEU A 150 -1.95 -1.33 -25.65
C LEU A 150 -2.98 -1.82 -26.65
N TYR A 151 -3.42 -3.08 -26.57
CA TYR A 151 -4.36 -3.61 -27.57
C TYR A 151 -5.74 -2.98 -27.37
N PRO A 152 -6.29 -2.31 -28.40
CA PRO A 152 -7.63 -1.74 -28.33
C PRO A 152 -8.71 -2.83 -28.37
N PRO A 153 -9.96 -2.51 -27.97
CA PRO A 153 -11.05 -3.49 -27.89
C PRO A 153 -11.35 -4.22 -29.21
N ASP A 154 -11.22 -3.54 -30.34
CA ASP A 154 -11.49 -4.09 -31.68
C ASP A 154 -10.41 -5.09 -32.15
N LEU A 155 -9.13 -4.84 -31.84
CA LEU A 155 -8.08 -5.85 -32.03
C LEU A 155 -8.32 -7.07 -31.14
N TRP A 156 -8.72 -6.85 -29.89
CA TRP A 156 -9.08 -7.93 -28.97
C TRP A 156 -10.28 -8.75 -29.46
N GLU A 157 -11.25 -8.14 -30.14
CA GLU A 157 -12.41 -8.83 -30.70
C GLU A 157 -12.02 -9.88 -31.74
N ILE A 158 -10.99 -9.61 -32.55
CA ILE A 158 -10.45 -10.57 -33.54
C ILE A 158 -9.92 -11.83 -32.82
N HIS A 159 -9.10 -11.64 -31.78
CA HIS A 159 -8.57 -12.74 -30.96
C HIS A 159 -9.69 -13.49 -30.23
N ASP A 160 -10.62 -12.77 -29.59
CA ASP A 160 -11.74 -13.36 -28.87
C ASP A 160 -12.58 -14.22 -29.81
N ARG A 161 -12.96 -13.70 -30.98
CA ARG A 161 -13.77 -14.47 -31.93
C ARG A 161 -13.07 -15.76 -32.36
N PHE A 162 -11.78 -15.72 -32.68
CA PHE A 162 -11.03 -16.91 -33.03
C PHE A 162 -11.04 -17.94 -31.89
N VAL A 163 -10.74 -17.51 -30.66
CA VAL A 163 -10.72 -18.38 -29.47
C VAL A 163 -12.09 -18.96 -29.15
N PHE A 164 -13.17 -18.18 -29.21
CA PHE A 164 -14.51 -18.69 -28.88
C PHE A 164 -15.08 -19.60 -29.98
N ILE A 165 -14.72 -19.38 -31.25
CA ILE A 165 -14.98 -20.35 -32.32
C ILE A 165 -14.21 -21.65 -32.03
N LEU A 166 -12.90 -21.56 -31.79
CA LEU A 166 -12.07 -22.71 -31.44
C LEU A 166 -12.63 -23.51 -30.26
N ARG A 167 -13.01 -22.83 -29.18
CA ARG A 167 -13.65 -23.44 -27.99
C ARG A 167 -14.98 -24.11 -28.31
N SER A 168 -15.72 -23.65 -29.32
CA SER A 168 -16.98 -24.30 -29.71
C SER A 168 -16.77 -25.62 -30.45
N HIS A 169 -15.58 -25.83 -31.03
CA HIS A 169 -15.21 -27.02 -31.79
C HIS A 169 -14.31 -28.02 -31.03
N MET A 170 -13.64 -27.60 -29.95
CA MET A 170 -12.90 -28.53 -29.08
C MET A 170 -13.86 -29.43 -28.27
N LYS A 171 -13.50 -30.71 -28.12
CA LYS A 171 -14.23 -31.71 -27.31
C LYS A 171 -13.77 -31.77 -25.85
N ALA A 172 -12.84 -30.91 -25.46
CA ALA A 172 -12.31 -30.87 -24.10
C ALA A 172 -13.44 -30.69 -23.09
N VAL A 173 -13.55 -31.66 -22.19
CA VAL A 173 -14.52 -31.68 -21.08
C VAL A 173 -14.01 -30.88 -19.88
N VAL A 174 -12.70 -30.64 -19.82
CA VAL A 174 -12.04 -29.77 -18.85
C VAL A 174 -11.20 -28.74 -19.58
N GLU A 175 -11.36 -27.46 -19.24
CA GLU A 175 -10.51 -26.37 -19.70
C GLU A 175 -9.80 -25.73 -18.49
N ILE A 176 -8.48 -25.82 -18.48
CA ILE A 176 -7.63 -25.18 -17.48
C ILE A 176 -7.22 -23.81 -18.01
N CYS A 177 -7.71 -22.76 -17.38
CA CYS A 177 -7.40 -21.38 -17.69
C CYS A 177 -6.25 -20.90 -16.81
N TRP A 178 -5.09 -20.62 -17.41
CA TRP A 178 -3.85 -20.31 -16.71
C TRP A 178 -3.66 -18.80 -16.56
N GLY A 179 -3.71 -18.30 -15.31
CA GLY A 179 -3.42 -16.91 -14.96
C GLY A 179 -4.62 -15.96 -14.94
N ALA A 180 -4.46 -14.83 -14.24
CA ALA A 180 -5.56 -13.88 -14.05
C ALA A 180 -6.04 -13.20 -15.33
N ASN A 181 -5.16 -12.97 -16.32
CA ASN A 181 -5.57 -12.32 -17.57
C ASN A 181 -6.58 -13.17 -18.36
N VAL A 182 -6.32 -14.49 -18.46
CA VAL A 182 -7.27 -15.43 -19.07
C VAL A 182 -8.55 -15.50 -18.24
N ARG A 183 -8.42 -15.61 -16.90
CA ARG A 183 -9.58 -15.62 -15.99
C ARG A 183 -10.50 -14.42 -16.19
N GLU A 184 -9.94 -13.21 -16.21
CA GLU A 184 -10.73 -11.98 -16.38
C GLU A 184 -11.52 -11.98 -17.68
N ARG A 185 -10.89 -12.37 -18.80
CA ARG A 185 -11.55 -12.40 -20.11
C ARG A 185 -12.60 -13.51 -20.20
N MET A 186 -12.30 -14.69 -19.69
CA MET A 186 -13.24 -15.80 -19.64
C MET A 186 -14.48 -15.48 -18.79
N LEU A 187 -14.29 -14.90 -17.60
CA LEU A 187 -15.40 -14.47 -16.75
C LEU A 187 -16.23 -13.35 -17.41
N ARG A 188 -15.60 -12.45 -18.16
CA ARG A 188 -16.30 -11.38 -18.90
C ARG A 188 -17.21 -11.94 -19.99
N HIS A 189 -16.71 -12.89 -20.78
CA HIS A 189 -17.44 -13.45 -21.92
C HIS A 189 -18.47 -14.51 -21.52
N LEU A 190 -18.17 -15.31 -20.49
CA LEU A 190 -19.02 -16.42 -20.05
C LEU A 190 -19.92 -16.10 -18.86
N GLN A 191 -19.94 -14.86 -18.36
CA GLN A 191 -20.62 -14.49 -17.11
C GLN A 191 -22.06 -15.04 -17.00
N LYS A 192 -22.81 -15.04 -18.11
CA LYS A 192 -24.21 -15.50 -18.16
C LYS A 192 -24.36 -17.02 -18.19
N ASN A 193 -23.29 -17.74 -18.53
CA ASN A 193 -23.28 -19.18 -18.77
C ASN A 193 -22.41 -19.92 -17.76
N LEU A 194 -21.98 -19.29 -16.67
CA LEU A 194 -21.18 -19.96 -15.63
C LEU A 194 -21.99 -20.24 -14.38
N ARG A 195 -21.90 -21.49 -13.92
CA ARG A 195 -22.31 -21.91 -12.56
C ARG A 195 -21.09 -22.34 -11.78
N ILE A 196 -21.05 -22.04 -10.48
CA ILE A 196 -19.92 -22.38 -9.62
C ILE A 196 -20.37 -23.50 -8.68
N LEU A 197 -19.58 -24.57 -8.62
CA LEU A 197 -19.70 -25.64 -7.63
C LEU A 197 -18.44 -25.65 -6.76
N PRO A 198 -18.50 -25.08 -5.54
CA PRO A 198 -17.42 -25.23 -4.57
C PRO A 198 -17.28 -26.71 -4.18
N LEU A 199 -16.07 -27.24 -4.21
CA LEU A 199 -15.78 -28.60 -3.77
C LEU A 199 -15.51 -28.65 -2.26
N TRP A 200 -15.75 -29.81 -1.66
CA TRP A 200 -15.65 -30.05 -0.21
C TRP A 200 -14.73 -31.23 0.12
N GLY A 201 -14.59 -31.49 1.42
CA GLY A 201 -13.76 -32.57 1.94
C GLY A 201 -12.29 -32.38 1.57
N ARG A 202 -11.66 -33.44 1.03
CA ARG A 202 -10.29 -33.41 0.48
C ARG A 202 -10.02 -32.24 -0.51
N TYR A 203 -11.03 -31.81 -1.27
CA TYR A 203 -10.89 -30.79 -2.31
C TYR A 203 -11.35 -29.40 -1.87
N GLN A 204 -11.51 -29.18 -0.57
CA GLN A 204 -11.93 -27.89 -0.04
C GLN A 204 -11.02 -26.75 -0.53
N GLY A 205 -11.65 -25.68 -1.06
CA GLY A 205 -10.96 -24.51 -1.61
C GLY A 205 -10.75 -24.54 -3.13
N VAL A 206 -11.25 -25.57 -3.81
CA VAL A 206 -11.38 -25.63 -5.27
C VAL A 206 -12.80 -25.23 -5.66
N ASP A 207 -12.91 -24.25 -6.55
CA ASP A 207 -14.17 -23.88 -7.20
C ASP A 207 -14.20 -24.46 -8.62
N LEU A 208 -15.16 -25.34 -8.89
CA LEU A 208 -15.38 -25.90 -10.21
C LEU A 208 -16.39 -25.03 -10.97
N TYR A 209 -16.00 -24.48 -12.11
CA TYR A 209 -16.88 -23.66 -12.93
C TYR A 209 -17.50 -24.52 -14.03
N LEU A 210 -18.81 -24.54 -14.13
CA LEU A 210 -19.55 -25.26 -15.15
C LEU A 210 -19.97 -24.27 -16.23
N GLU A 211 -19.44 -24.44 -17.45
CA GLU A 211 -19.91 -23.68 -18.61
C GLU A 211 -21.19 -24.33 -19.13
N LEU A 212 -22.28 -23.59 -19.08
CA LEU A 212 -23.57 -23.98 -19.60
C LEU A 212 -23.69 -23.65 -21.09
N ALA A 213 -24.45 -24.48 -21.80
CA ALA A 213 -24.92 -24.13 -23.12
C ALA A 213 -25.87 -22.93 -23.08
N ASP A 214 -26.17 -22.38 -24.25
CA ASP A 214 -26.96 -21.13 -24.35
C ASP A 214 -28.41 -21.32 -23.88
N ASP A 215 -28.90 -22.57 -23.88
CA ASP A 215 -30.18 -22.95 -23.29
C ASP A 215 -30.17 -23.00 -21.77
N GLN A 216 -29.00 -22.97 -21.13
CA GLN A 216 -28.80 -23.13 -19.68
C GLN A 216 -29.28 -24.48 -19.13
N GLU A 217 -29.58 -25.44 -20.00
CA GLU A 217 -30.13 -26.75 -19.67
C GLU A 217 -29.08 -27.86 -19.75
N SER A 218 -27.89 -27.55 -20.26
CA SER A 218 -26.81 -28.52 -20.38
C SER A 218 -25.45 -27.91 -20.05
N VAL A 219 -24.54 -28.72 -19.53
CA VAL A 219 -23.14 -28.33 -19.29
C VAL A 219 -22.31 -28.72 -20.51
N LYS A 220 -21.53 -27.78 -21.04
CA LYS A 220 -20.59 -28.00 -22.14
C LYS A 220 -19.26 -28.58 -21.62
N ARG A 221 -18.74 -28.02 -20.53
CA ARG A 221 -17.44 -28.40 -19.94
C ARG A 221 -17.26 -27.84 -18.53
N PHE A 222 -16.25 -28.37 -17.84
CA PHE A 222 -15.72 -27.82 -16.62
C PHE A 222 -14.58 -26.84 -16.92
N ILE A 223 -14.53 -25.73 -16.20
CA ILE A 223 -13.46 -24.73 -16.27
C ILE A 223 -12.79 -24.66 -14.89
N ILE A 224 -11.46 -24.69 -14.89
CA ILE A 224 -10.64 -24.56 -13.69
C ILE A 224 -9.68 -23.40 -13.90
N PHE A 225 -9.74 -22.41 -13.02
CA PHE A 225 -8.78 -21.30 -13.01
C PHE A 225 -7.57 -21.66 -12.15
N ALA A 226 -6.42 -21.74 -12.78
CA ALA A 226 -5.15 -22.07 -12.14
C ALA A 226 -4.19 -20.87 -12.19
N ASN A 227 -3.23 -20.81 -11.26
CA ASN A 227 -2.19 -19.77 -11.36
C ASN A 227 -1.34 -20.03 -12.61
N HIS A 228 -0.91 -18.96 -13.27
CA HIS A 228 -0.01 -19.05 -14.43
C HIS A 228 1.29 -19.80 -14.06
N PRO A 229 1.89 -20.67 -14.91
CA PRO A 229 3.10 -21.42 -14.56
C PRO A 229 4.25 -20.52 -14.10
N GLN A 230 4.37 -19.32 -14.68
CA GLN A 230 5.38 -18.35 -14.29
C GLN A 230 5.29 -17.94 -12.81
N PHE A 231 4.10 -17.93 -12.21
CA PHE A 231 3.88 -17.64 -10.78
C PHE A 231 4.82 -18.43 -9.86
N PHE A 232 5.14 -19.66 -10.24
CA PHE A 232 6.01 -20.57 -9.48
C PHE A 232 7.50 -20.43 -9.83
N MET A 233 7.87 -19.72 -10.90
CA MET A 233 9.28 -19.45 -11.28
C MET A 233 9.94 -18.36 -10.42
N PHE A 234 9.15 -17.54 -9.73
CA PHE A 234 9.64 -16.38 -8.99
C PHE A 234 10.27 -16.71 -7.64
N MET A 235 9.82 -17.79 -7.05
CA MET A 235 10.12 -18.16 -5.67
C MET A 235 11.36 -19.04 -5.58
N LYS A 236 12.53 -18.43 -5.80
CA LYS A 236 13.80 -19.13 -6.05
C LYS A 236 14.60 -19.49 -4.78
N GLY A 237 13.97 -19.44 -3.61
CA GLY A 237 14.63 -19.65 -2.31
C GLY A 237 14.40 -21.03 -1.69
N THR A 238 15.35 -21.50 -0.88
CA THR A 238 15.18 -22.66 0.01
C THR A 238 14.88 -22.27 1.46
N ASN A 239 14.80 -20.97 1.76
CA ASN A 239 14.50 -20.49 3.11
C ASN A 239 13.09 -20.89 3.59
N VAL A 240 12.85 -20.81 4.91
CA VAL A 240 11.61 -21.26 5.55
C VAL A 240 10.37 -20.58 4.94
N ARG A 241 10.45 -19.29 4.60
CA ARG A 241 9.33 -18.55 3.98
C ARG A 241 9.05 -19.04 2.55
N ALA A 242 10.08 -19.34 1.78
CA ALA A 242 9.95 -19.89 0.43
C ALA A 242 9.38 -21.32 0.45
N GLN A 243 9.77 -22.14 1.43
CA GLN A 243 9.17 -23.45 1.67
C GLN A 243 7.69 -23.33 2.06
N ALA A 244 7.35 -22.44 2.99
CA ALA A 244 5.96 -22.21 3.41
C ALA A 244 5.06 -21.81 2.24
N PHE A 245 5.52 -20.91 1.37
CA PHE A 245 4.80 -20.55 0.15
C PHE A 245 4.60 -21.74 -0.80
N ARG A 246 5.65 -22.54 -1.07
CA ARG A 246 5.51 -23.72 -1.95
C ARG A 246 4.51 -24.71 -1.37
N THR A 247 4.54 -24.91 -0.05
CA THR A 247 3.57 -25.77 0.64
C THR A 247 2.15 -25.27 0.45
N GLU A 248 1.90 -23.97 0.65
CA GLU A 248 0.56 -23.39 0.58
C GLU A 248 0.08 -23.22 -0.87
N GLN A 249 0.79 -22.43 -1.67
CA GLN A 249 0.37 -22.08 -3.04
C GLN A 249 0.59 -23.24 -4.02
N GLY A 250 1.71 -23.95 -3.89
CA GLY A 250 1.97 -25.14 -4.70
C GLY A 250 1.00 -26.27 -4.36
N GLY A 251 0.69 -26.46 -3.07
CA GLY A 251 -0.34 -27.42 -2.65
C GLY A 251 -1.73 -27.11 -3.22
N ARG A 252 -2.15 -25.83 -3.21
CA ARG A 252 -3.41 -25.41 -3.83
C ARG A 252 -3.42 -25.62 -5.35
N GLN A 253 -2.32 -25.29 -6.02
CA GLN A 253 -2.17 -25.50 -7.45
C GLN A 253 -2.24 -26.98 -7.80
N ASP A 254 -1.50 -27.83 -7.09
CA ASP A 254 -1.51 -29.28 -7.31
C ASP A 254 -2.90 -29.86 -7.12
N LEU A 255 -3.69 -29.37 -6.15
CA LEU A 255 -5.07 -29.79 -5.94
C LEU A 255 -5.98 -29.44 -7.13
N LEU A 256 -5.87 -28.23 -7.68
CA LEU A 256 -6.61 -27.81 -8.87
C LEU A 256 -6.29 -28.70 -10.08
N LEU A 257 -5.01 -28.98 -10.30
CA LEU A 257 -4.55 -29.80 -11.41
C LEU A 257 -4.90 -31.27 -11.24
N GLU A 258 -4.88 -31.78 -10.00
CA GLU A 258 -5.37 -33.11 -9.68
C GLU A 258 -6.86 -33.25 -10.03
N VAL A 259 -7.71 -32.30 -9.62
CA VAL A 259 -9.12 -32.27 -10.01
C VAL A 259 -9.27 -32.26 -11.53
N ALA A 260 -8.52 -31.41 -12.23
CA ALA A 260 -8.54 -31.35 -13.70
C ALA A 260 -8.17 -32.70 -14.34
N SER A 261 -7.12 -33.35 -13.83
CA SER A 261 -6.65 -34.64 -14.33
C SER A 261 -7.67 -35.77 -14.11
N LEU A 262 -8.35 -35.78 -12.96
CA LEU A 262 -9.37 -36.78 -12.62
C LEU A 262 -10.63 -36.61 -13.46
N LEU A 263 -11.06 -35.37 -13.68
CA LEU A 263 -12.20 -35.06 -14.55
C LEU A 263 -11.90 -35.39 -16.02
N GLY A 264 -10.69 -35.04 -16.48
CA GLY A 264 -10.25 -35.27 -17.87
C GLY A 264 -9.73 -36.69 -18.15
N GLY A 265 -9.57 -37.53 -17.13
CA GLY A 265 -9.04 -38.89 -17.29
C GLY A 265 -7.58 -38.96 -17.75
N ILE A 266 -6.76 -37.95 -17.45
CA ILE A 266 -5.34 -37.91 -17.81
C ILE A 266 -4.43 -38.18 -16.60
N THR A 267 -3.19 -38.57 -16.85
CA THR A 267 -2.18 -38.76 -15.80
C THR A 267 -1.27 -37.55 -15.69
N ILE A 268 -1.09 -37.04 -14.47
CA ILE A 268 -0.14 -35.98 -14.15
C ILE A 268 0.77 -36.39 -13.00
N LYS A 269 1.89 -35.68 -12.85
CA LYS A 269 2.81 -35.83 -11.73
C LYS A 269 2.20 -35.22 -10.46
N SER A 270 1.83 -36.09 -9.52
CA SER A 270 1.25 -35.67 -8.24
C SER A 270 2.20 -34.77 -7.43
N GLY A 271 1.65 -33.68 -6.88
CA GLY A 271 2.36 -32.81 -5.97
C GLY A 271 3.53 -32.03 -6.60
N PHE A 272 3.53 -31.81 -7.92
CA PHE A 272 4.65 -31.20 -8.61
C PHE A 272 5.04 -29.84 -8.04
N TYR A 273 4.09 -28.91 -7.89
CA TYR A 273 4.39 -27.55 -7.44
C TYR A 273 4.77 -27.47 -5.96
N ARG A 274 4.19 -28.33 -5.13
CA ARG A 274 4.51 -28.46 -3.71
C ARG A 274 5.88 -29.09 -3.47
N LEU A 275 6.20 -30.15 -4.21
CA LEU A 275 7.35 -31.03 -3.93
C LEU A 275 8.59 -30.72 -4.77
N SER A 276 8.44 -30.07 -5.94
CA SER A 276 9.59 -29.80 -6.80
C SER A 276 10.53 -28.77 -6.16
N SER A 277 11.76 -29.21 -5.88
CA SER A 277 12.88 -28.31 -5.52
C SER A 277 13.38 -27.52 -6.73
N VAL A 278 12.94 -27.89 -7.94
CA VAL A 278 13.33 -27.35 -9.24
C VAL A 278 12.07 -26.90 -9.96
N LEU A 279 11.41 -25.88 -9.41
CA LEU A 279 10.56 -25.02 -10.24
C LEU A 279 11.55 -24.35 -11.20
N LEU A 280 11.53 -24.78 -12.46
CA LEU A 280 12.57 -24.54 -13.47
C LEU A 280 13.15 -23.11 -13.35
N GLN A 281 14.47 -23.01 -13.33
CA GLN A 281 15.12 -21.70 -13.39
C GLN A 281 14.61 -20.96 -14.63
N PRO A 282 14.35 -19.64 -14.54
CA PRO A 282 13.97 -18.87 -15.71
C PRO A 282 14.99 -19.12 -16.82
N PHE A 283 14.50 -19.35 -18.03
CA PHE A 283 15.32 -19.58 -19.21
C PHE A 283 16.47 -18.60 -19.25
N ARG A 284 17.70 -19.12 -19.08
CA ARG A 284 18.94 -18.38 -19.28
C ARG A 284 19.57 -18.92 -20.56
N PRO A 285 19.04 -18.54 -21.73
CA PRO A 285 19.61 -19.04 -22.95
C PRO A 285 21.00 -18.43 -23.15
N ALA A 286 21.75 -18.99 -24.10
CA ALA A 286 23.04 -18.46 -24.48
C ALA A 286 22.94 -16.95 -24.80
N LYS A 287 24.05 -16.22 -24.61
CA LYS A 287 24.09 -14.76 -24.82
C LYS A 287 23.53 -14.36 -26.20
N ALA A 288 23.88 -15.09 -27.25
CA ALA A 288 23.42 -14.85 -28.61
C ALA A 288 21.88 -14.89 -28.72
N VAL A 289 21.23 -15.89 -28.13
CA VAL A 289 19.76 -16.03 -28.10
C VAL A 289 19.12 -14.87 -27.33
N ARG A 290 19.75 -14.40 -26.23
CA ARG A 290 19.25 -13.22 -25.49
C ARG A 290 19.31 -11.94 -26.33
N GLU A 291 20.42 -11.70 -27.02
CA GLU A 291 20.56 -10.51 -27.89
C GLU A 291 19.56 -10.54 -29.04
N GLN A 292 19.34 -11.72 -29.63
CA GLN A 292 18.34 -11.92 -30.68
C GLN A 292 16.92 -11.70 -30.14
N ARG A 293 16.61 -12.20 -28.94
CA ARG A 293 15.35 -11.95 -28.25
C ARG A 293 15.09 -10.48 -27.99
N ASP A 294 16.08 -9.78 -27.48
CA ASP A 294 15.95 -8.35 -27.19
C ASP A 294 15.75 -7.55 -28.49
N ALA A 295 16.34 -7.99 -29.61
CA ALA A 295 16.07 -7.44 -30.94
C ALA A 295 14.62 -7.69 -31.40
N TRP A 296 14.08 -8.89 -31.22
CA TRP A 296 12.67 -9.20 -31.55
C TRP A 296 11.69 -8.37 -30.70
N LYS A 297 11.92 -8.33 -29.38
CA LYS A 297 11.15 -7.48 -28.46
C LYS A 297 11.23 -6.01 -28.89
N GLY A 298 12.42 -5.51 -29.22
CA GLY A 298 12.63 -4.14 -29.69
C GLY A 298 11.88 -3.83 -30.99
N LYS A 299 11.84 -4.78 -31.93
CA LYS A 299 11.08 -4.65 -33.18
C LYS A 299 9.57 -4.60 -32.92
N ALA A 300 9.02 -5.57 -32.17
CA ALA A 300 7.59 -5.60 -31.84
C ALA A 300 7.16 -4.33 -31.08
N TYR A 301 7.99 -3.86 -30.15
CA TYR A 301 7.77 -2.62 -29.44
C TYR A 301 7.76 -1.38 -30.37
N ALA A 302 8.66 -1.32 -31.37
CA ALA A 302 8.67 -0.24 -32.34
C ALA A 302 7.42 -0.24 -33.23
N GLU A 303 6.94 -1.42 -33.63
CA GLU A 303 5.68 -1.59 -34.36
C GLU A 303 4.48 -1.09 -33.54
N LEU A 304 4.39 -1.48 -32.27
CA LEU A 304 3.34 -0.99 -31.35
C LEU A 304 3.42 0.52 -31.13
N LYS A 305 4.63 1.07 -31.03
CA LYS A 305 4.86 2.52 -30.95
C LYS A 305 4.36 3.26 -32.18
N SER A 306 4.53 2.66 -33.35
CA SER A 306 4.04 3.22 -34.61
C SER A 306 2.51 3.18 -34.69
N ALA A 307 1.89 2.08 -34.26
CA ALA A 307 0.44 1.92 -34.29
C ALA A 307 -0.29 2.80 -33.25
N PHE A 308 0.28 2.93 -32.05
CA PHE A 308 -0.37 3.59 -30.92
C PHE A 308 0.49 4.69 -30.30
N PRO A 309 0.91 5.72 -31.06
CA PRO A 309 1.87 6.72 -30.56
C PRO A 309 1.37 7.49 -29.34
N GLY A 310 0.05 7.75 -29.24
CA GLY A 310 -0.56 8.44 -28.10
C GLY A 310 -0.60 7.58 -26.82
N THR A 311 -1.07 6.34 -26.92
CA THR A 311 -1.07 5.36 -25.80
C THR A 311 0.36 5.03 -25.40
N MET A 312 1.28 4.93 -26.37
CA MET A 312 2.68 4.67 -26.11
C MET A 312 3.39 5.85 -25.47
N ALA A 313 3.01 7.10 -25.73
CA ALA A 313 3.54 8.24 -24.97
C ALA A 313 3.13 8.18 -23.48
N LEU A 314 1.93 7.68 -23.17
CA LEU A 314 1.49 7.43 -21.80
C LEU A 314 2.22 6.21 -21.18
N PHE A 315 2.42 5.14 -21.94
CA PHE A 315 3.15 3.94 -21.53
C PHE A 315 4.66 4.20 -21.31
N THR A 316 5.27 4.98 -22.20
CA THR A 316 6.68 5.43 -22.15
C THR A 316 6.91 6.64 -21.28
N SER A 317 5.88 7.18 -20.63
CA SER A 317 6.06 7.98 -19.42
C SER A 317 6.50 7.04 -18.28
N VAL A 318 7.70 6.48 -18.48
CA VAL A 318 8.24 5.29 -17.82
C VAL A 318 7.98 5.38 -16.33
N ALA A 319 7.39 4.32 -15.78
CA ALA A 319 7.55 4.00 -14.38
C ALA A 319 9.02 3.86 -14.07
N ARG A 320 9.63 4.99 -13.70
CA ARG A 320 11.00 5.05 -13.19
C ARG A 320 10.92 4.61 -11.74
N PRO A 321 11.56 3.49 -11.36
CA PRO A 321 11.43 3.02 -10.01
C PRO A 321 11.96 4.08 -9.03
N ILE A 322 11.13 4.35 -8.05
CA ILE A 322 11.38 4.84 -6.70
C ILE A 322 12.35 6.04 -6.54
N GLY A 323 11.70 7.18 -6.31
CA GLY A 323 12.09 8.08 -5.25
C GLY A 323 10.94 9.02 -4.99
N LEU A 324 10.57 9.23 -3.72
CA LEU A 324 9.94 10.48 -3.27
C LEU A 324 10.66 11.59 -4.02
N SER A 325 9.92 12.42 -4.73
CA SER A 325 10.52 13.57 -5.39
C SER A 325 11.33 14.35 -4.34
N LYS A 326 12.47 14.94 -4.70
CA LYS A 326 13.18 15.90 -3.81
C LYS A 326 12.24 17.00 -3.29
N ALA A 327 11.07 17.19 -3.90
CA ALA A 327 10.07 18.16 -3.48
C ALA A 327 9.23 17.73 -2.26
N ASP A 328 9.22 16.43 -1.88
CA ASP A 328 8.58 15.95 -0.65
C ASP A 328 9.54 15.90 0.56
N ASP A 329 10.81 16.27 0.39
CA ASP A 329 11.69 16.67 1.49
C ASP A 329 11.18 18.01 2.01
N THR A 330 10.17 17.92 2.88
CA THR A 330 9.56 19.06 3.53
C THR A 330 10.57 19.73 4.46
N GLU A 331 10.48 21.06 4.60
CA GLU A 331 11.36 21.93 5.41
C GLU A 331 11.41 21.59 6.91
N VAL A 332 10.81 20.49 7.36
CA VAL A 332 10.59 20.18 8.77
C VAL A 332 10.97 18.75 9.16
N TRP A 333 11.23 17.88 8.19
CA TRP A 333 11.48 16.45 8.45
C TRP A 333 12.83 16.07 7.84
N ASP A 334 13.67 15.43 8.65
CA ASP A 334 14.96 14.91 8.19
C ASP A 334 14.86 13.41 7.93
N THR A 335 15.59 12.94 6.93
CA THR A 335 15.86 11.52 6.73
C THR A 335 17.13 11.16 7.48
N GLN A 336 17.00 10.56 8.65
CA GLN A 336 18.14 9.88 9.28
C GLN A 336 18.21 8.44 8.77
N LEU A 337 19.40 8.00 8.36
CA LEU A 337 19.73 6.59 8.25
C LEU A 337 19.85 6.06 9.69
N PRO A 338 19.00 5.13 10.14
CA PRO A 338 19.31 4.43 11.36
C PRO A 338 20.55 3.59 11.08
N VAL A 339 21.68 3.94 11.69
CA VAL A 339 22.79 3.01 11.88
C VAL A 339 22.25 1.94 12.82
N VAL A 340 21.85 0.80 12.28
CA VAL A 340 21.58 -0.39 13.09
C VAL A 340 22.95 -1.01 13.40
N GLU A 341 23.68 -0.38 14.30
CA GLU A 341 24.76 -1.08 15.01
C GLU A 341 24.09 -2.00 16.03
N HIS A 342 24.28 -3.30 15.80
CA HIS A 342 24.16 -4.44 16.70
C HIS A 342 23.03 -4.43 17.75
N THR A 343 22.16 -5.44 17.62
CA THR A 343 21.40 -6.12 18.69
C THR A 343 21.67 -5.61 20.11
N PRO A 344 20.66 -5.02 20.79
CA PRO A 344 20.69 -4.95 22.24
C PRO A 344 20.73 -6.38 22.78
N LYS A 345 21.71 -6.68 23.63
CA LYS A 345 21.74 -7.93 24.40
C LYS A 345 20.45 -8.01 25.21
N THR A 346 19.82 -9.18 25.17
CA THR A 346 18.50 -9.50 25.73
C THR A 346 18.44 -9.51 27.27
N THR A 347 19.18 -8.65 27.97
CA THR A 347 19.41 -8.82 29.43
C THR A 347 19.49 -7.56 30.28
N ASP A 348 19.06 -6.38 29.83
CA ASP A 348 19.00 -5.21 30.72
C ASP A 348 17.56 -4.83 31.08
N ALA A 349 17.17 -5.32 32.26
CA ALA A 349 16.16 -4.83 33.20
C ALA A 349 14.75 -4.50 32.66
N ILE A 350 13.83 -5.44 32.91
CA ILE A 350 12.41 -5.17 33.14
C ILE A 350 12.32 -4.30 34.41
N ALA A 351 12.47 -2.99 34.28
CA ALA A 351 12.23 -2.02 35.33
C ALA A 351 11.10 -1.08 34.88
N SER A 352 9.96 -1.17 35.59
CA SER A 352 8.87 -0.18 35.59
C SER A 352 8.34 0.25 34.20
N PHE A 353 7.47 -0.57 33.61
CA PHE A 353 6.69 -0.24 32.41
C PHE A 353 5.72 0.93 32.67
N ASP A 354 5.95 2.07 32.02
CA ASP A 354 4.95 3.13 31.85
C ASP A 354 4.71 3.39 30.34
N PRO A 355 3.55 2.99 29.79
CA PRO A 355 3.15 3.25 28.41
C PRO A 355 3.08 4.74 28.02
N ALA A 356 3.13 5.67 28.98
CA ALA A 356 3.13 7.10 28.75
C ALA A 356 4.52 7.73 28.56
N ASN A 357 5.60 6.94 28.66
CA ASN A 357 6.96 7.45 28.49
C ASN A 357 7.31 7.65 27.00
N GLU A 358 7.48 8.91 26.60
CA GLU A 358 7.81 9.32 25.23
C GLU A 358 9.06 8.64 24.65
N LYS A 359 10.10 8.45 25.47
CA LYS A 359 11.33 7.76 25.05
C LYS A 359 11.06 6.32 24.63
N TYR A 360 10.18 5.65 25.38
CA TYR A 360 9.78 4.27 25.08
C TYR A 360 8.97 4.17 23.78
N ILE A 361 8.03 5.10 23.55
CA ILE A 361 7.23 5.14 22.31
C ILE A 361 8.15 5.35 21.09
N GLN A 362 9.15 6.23 21.22
CA GLN A 362 10.14 6.48 20.17
C GLN A 362 11.01 5.24 19.91
N GLU A 363 11.51 4.57 20.94
CA GLU A 363 12.28 3.33 20.80
C GLU A 363 11.45 2.18 20.19
N ALA A 364 10.19 2.05 20.59
CA ALA A 364 9.26 1.07 20.03
C ALA A 364 9.00 1.35 18.54
N ARG A 365 8.85 2.62 18.16
CA ARG A 365 8.73 3.03 16.75
C ARG A 365 9.97 2.64 15.96
N LEU A 366 11.17 2.95 16.45
CA LEU A 366 12.43 2.61 15.75
C LEU A 366 12.59 1.10 15.58
N ARG A 367 12.22 0.31 16.59
CA ARG A 367 12.19 -1.16 16.50
C ARG A 367 11.23 -1.65 15.42
N LYS A 368 10.03 -1.06 15.30
CA LYS A 368 9.06 -1.39 14.23
C LYS A 368 9.62 -1.06 12.84
N VAL A 369 10.27 0.10 12.67
CA VAL A 369 10.91 0.48 11.39
C VAL A 369 12.04 -0.49 11.03
N ALA A 370 12.91 -0.85 11.98
CA ALA A 370 13.98 -1.81 11.74
C ALA A 370 13.43 -3.19 11.37
N GLN A 371 12.39 -3.66 12.05
CA GLN A 371 11.72 -4.92 11.72
C GLN A 371 11.12 -4.89 10.31
N PHE A 372 10.41 -3.81 9.94
CA PHE A 372 9.87 -3.63 8.60
C PHE A 372 10.93 -3.79 7.50
N TRP A 373 12.10 -3.16 7.64
CA TRP A 373 13.15 -3.25 6.63
C TRP A 373 13.80 -4.63 6.55
N ARG A 374 13.92 -5.34 7.69
CA ARG A 374 14.38 -6.75 7.69
C ARG A 374 13.39 -7.65 6.97
N ASP A 375 12.10 -7.52 7.28
CA ASP A 375 11.06 -8.32 6.63
C ASP A 375 11.01 -8.05 5.11
N LEU A 376 11.15 -6.79 4.70
CA LEU A 376 11.21 -6.41 3.29
C LEU A 376 12.46 -6.99 2.59
N HIS A 377 13.61 -6.95 3.27
CA HIS A 377 14.85 -7.53 2.77
C HIS A 377 14.72 -9.04 2.56
N ASP A 378 14.17 -9.76 3.55
CA ASP A 378 13.97 -11.22 3.45
C ASP A 378 13.03 -11.60 2.29
N LEU A 379 11.99 -10.79 2.04
CA LEU A 379 11.11 -10.96 0.88
C LEU A 379 11.83 -10.62 -0.44
N ALA A 380 12.66 -9.57 -0.47
CA ALA A 380 13.44 -9.22 -1.67
C ALA A 380 14.43 -10.33 -2.03
N VAL A 381 15.16 -10.87 -1.04
CA VAL A 381 16.09 -12.00 -1.21
C VAL A 381 15.37 -13.25 -1.73
N MET A 382 14.14 -13.49 -1.27
CA MET A 382 13.32 -14.62 -1.74
C MET A 382 13.03 -14.54 -3.24
N LEU A 383 12.71 -13.34 -3.75
CA LEU A 383 12.37 -13.10 -5.17
C LEU A 383 13.61 -12.94 -6.05
N THR A 384 14.71 -12.44 -5.49
CA THR A 384 15.94 -12.11 -6.22
C THR A 384 17.19 -12.77 -5.61
N PRO A 385 17.23 -14.11 -5.46
CA PRO A 385 18.38 -14.75 -4.83
C PRO A 385 19.66 -14.55 -5.64
N GLY A 386 20.74 -14.24 -4.94
CA GLY A 386 22.05 -13.96 -5.52
C GLY A 386 22.31 -12.48 -5.84
N VAL A 387 21.33 -11.59 -5.63
CA VAL A 387 21.54 -10.14 -5.67
C VAL A 387 21.99 -9.68 -4.28
N SER A 388 23.09 -8.93 -4.19
CA SER A 388 23.46 -8.20 -2.97
C SER A 388 22.52 -7.01 -2.82
N LEU A 389 21.83 -6.91 -1.68
CA LEU A 389 20.70 -6.00 -1.50
C LEU A 389 20.97 -5.04 -0.34
N ASP A 390 21.27 -3.79 -0.65
CA ASP A 390 21.17 -2.69 0.29
C ASP A 390 19.89 -1.88 0.01
N LEU A 391 18.86 -2.13 0.80
CA LEU A 391 17.59 -1.41 0.71
C LEU A 391 17.68 0.06 1.20
N ALA A 392 18.82 0.47 1.77
CA ALA A 392 19.12 1.89 2.01
C ALA A 392 19.64 2.60 0.75
N ASP A 393 20.06 1.87 -0.28
CA ASP A 393 20.49 2.44 -1.55
C ASP A 393 19.30 2.52 -2.53
N LYS A 394 18.92 3.75 -2.91
CA LYS A 394 17.83 4.00 -3.87
C LYS A 394 18.10 3.33 -5.23
N HIS A 395 19.35 3.26 -5.67
CA HIS A 395 19.70 2.61 -6.94
C HIS A 395 19.52 1.10 -6.86
N GLN A 396 19.89 0.47 -5.74
CA GLN A 396 19.64 -0.96 -5.55
C GLN A 396 18.15 -1.27 -5.41
N CYS A 397 17.37 -0.43 -4.72
CA CYS A 397 15.90 -0.53 -4.75
C CYS A 397 15.33 -0.48 -6.17
N GLN A 398 15.89 0.36 -7.05
CA GLN A 398 15.49 0.43 -8.45
C GLN A 398 15.82 -0.85 -9.22
N GLN A 399 17.02 -1.38 -9.00
CA GLN A 399 17.46 -2.63 -9.61
C GLN A 399 16.59 -3.81 -9.18
N ILE A 400 16.13 -3.84 -7.93
CA ILE A 400 15.20 -4.88 -7.44
C ILE A 400 13.88 -4.82 -8.20
N ILE A 401 13.25 -3.64 -8.28
CA ILE A 401 11.98 -3.49 -9.02
C ILE A 401 12.19 -3.86 -10.48
N ALA A 402 13.26 -3.39 -11.12
CA ALA A 402 13.56 -3.76 -12.50
C ALA A 402 13.77 -5.27 -12.67
N THR A 403 14.42 -5.93 -11.71
CA THR A 403 14.61 -7.39 -11.70
C THR A 403 13.27 -8.11 -11.57
N ILE A 404 12.43 -7.67 -10.63
CA ILE A 404 11.06 -8.17 -10.43
C ILE A 404 10.26 -8.03 -11.74
N GLU A 405 10.18 -6.82 -12.29
CA GLU A 405 9.43 -6.51 -13.53
C GLU A 405 10.01 -7.18 -14.79
N SER A 406 11.31 -7.52 -14.80
CA SER A 406 11.91 -8.30 -15.89
C SER A 406 11.58 -9.78 -15.80
N CYS A 407 11.23 -10.25 -14.61
CA CYS A 407 10.81 -11.61 -14.41
C CYS A 407 9.28 -11.73 -14.57
N GLU A 408 8.49 -10.69 -14.26
CA GLU A 408 7.03 -10.75 -14.03
C GLU A 408 6.18 -10.21 -15.19
N GLU A 409 6.12 -10.95 -16.29
CA GLU A 409 5.33 -10.54 -17.46
C GLU A 409 3.80 -10.79 -17.25
N GLU A 410 3.36 -11.61 -16.28
CA GLU A 410 1.97 -12.09 -16.22
C GLU A 410 1.18 -11.94 -14.90
N LEU A 411 1.78 -11.44 -13.81
CA LEU A 411 1.06 -11.30 -12.53
C LEU A 411 0.51 -9.88 -12.37
N TYR A 412 -0.82 -9.74 -12.34
CA TYR A 412 -1.47 -8.41 -12.28
C TYR A 412 -2.61 -8.33 -11.28
N ALA A 413 -3.20 -9.46 -10.90
CA ALA A 413 -4.35 -9.46 -10.02
C ALA A 413 -3.91 -9.45 -8.55
N TRP A 414 -4.73 -8.81 -7.70
CA TRP A 414 -4.41 -8.64 -6.29
C TRP A 414 -4.31 -9.97 -5.53
N ASP A 415 -5.14 -10.93 -5.90
CA ASP A 415 -5.20 -12.27 -5.33
C ASP A 415 -4.03 -13.17 -5.76
N GLU A 416 -3.25 -12.75 -6.75
CA GLU A 416 -1.98 -13.40 -7.13
C GLU A 416 -0.81 -12.91 -6.27
N LEU A 417 -1.01 -12.07 -5.26
CA LEU A 417 0.09 -11.70 -4.37
C LEU A 417 0.47 -12.86 -3.44
N PRO A 418 1.77 -13.17 -3.27
CA PRO A 418 2.22 -14.05 -2.22
C PRO A 418 1.66 -13.60 -0.87
N LYS A 419 1.10 -14.55 -0.10
CA LYS A 419 0.48 -14.27 1.19
C LYS A 419 1.38 -13.48 2.13
N SER A 420 2.67 -13.81 2.19
CA SER A 420 3.65 -13.08 2.99
C SER A 420 3.79 -11.59 2.60
N LEU A 421 3.70 -11.29 1.31
CA LEU A 421 3.73 -9.92 0.79
C LEU A 421 2.41 -9.20 1.06
N LEU A 422 1.29 -9.89 0.89
CA LEU A 422 -0.06 -9.39 1.20
C LEU A 422 -0.17 -9.02 2.69
N GLU A 423 0.19 -9.95 3.58
CA GLU A 423 0.21 -9.75 5.03
C GLU A 423 1.12 -8.58 5.42
N MET A 424 2.31 -8.48 4.81
CA MET A 424 3.22 -7.38 5.08
C MET A 424 2.60 -6.02 4.74
N ILE A 425 1.97 -5.87 3.56
CA ILE A 425 1.31 -4.62 3.15
C ILE A 425 0.15 -4.30 4.11
N GLN A 426 -0.71 -5.28 4.40
CA GLN A 426 -1.92 -5.08 5.18
C GLN A 426 -1.65 -4.81 6.68
N ALA A 427 -0.51 -5.30 7.20
CA ALA A 427 -0.04 -5.04 8.55
C ALA A 427 0.40 -3.58 8.77
N GLN A 428 0.63 -2.80 7.70
CA GLN A 428 1.09 -1.43 7.83
C GLN A 428 -0.07 -0.45 8.05
N GLU A 429 -0.21 0.05 9.27
CA GLU A 429 -1.21 1.06 9.64
C GLU A 429 -1.12 2.33 8.77
N GLY A 430 0.09 2.73 8.36
CA GLY A 430 0.29 3.91 7.52
C GLY A 430 0.06 3.67 6.03
N LEU A 431 -0.24 2.44 5.61
CA LEU A 431 -0.70 2.10 4.25
C LEU A 431 -2.23 1.99 4.18
N ARG A 432 -2.94 2.38 5.22
CA ARG A 432 -4.41 2.38 5.26
C ARG A 432 -4.98 3.71 4.80
N VAL A 433 -6.21 3.67 4.30
CA VAL A 433 -7.02 4.87 4.02
C VAL A 433 -8.28 4.76 4.86
N ASP A 434 -8.50 5.72 5.74
CA ASP A 434 -9.62 5.68 6.70
C ASP A 434 -9.60 4.37 7.52
N GLN A 435 -8.40 3.94 7.94
CA GLN A 435 -8.10 2.69 8.66
C GLN A 435 -8.44 1.40 7.90
N ARG A 436 -8.72 1.48 6.60
CA ARG A 436 -8.95 0.32 5.75
C ARG A 436 -7.66 -0.12 5.07
N PRO A 437 -7.28 -1.40 5.16
CA PRO A 437 -6.09 -1.91 4.49
C PRO A 437 -6.25 -1.92 2.98
N ILE A 438 -5.12 -1.94 2.27
CA ILE A 438 -5.09 -2.18 0.83
C ILE A 438 -5.55 -3.62 0.58
N ASN A 439 -6.60 -3.78 -0.21
CA ASN A 439 -7.24 -5.07 -0.48
C ASN A 439 -7.57 -5.29 -1.97
N SER A 440 -7.05 -4.43 -2.84
CA SER A 440 -7.26 -4.53 -4.29
C SER A 440 -6.13 -3.85 -5.04
N ARG A 441 -5.96 -4.24 -6.30
CA ARG A 441 -5.02 -3.60 -7.24
C ARG A 441 -5.24 -2.09 -7.32
N LYS A 442 -6.50 -1.65 -7.48
CA LYS A 442 -6.86 -0.23 -7.54
C LYS A 442 -6.51 0.54 -6.26
N ALA A 443 -6.72 -0.08 -5.09
CA ALA A 443 -6.29 0.51 -3.82
C ALA A 443 -4.76 0.63 -3.75
N ALA A 444 -4.02 -0.37 -4.24
CA ALA A 444 -2.56 -0.34 -4.31
C ALA A 444 -2.03 0.74 -5.26
N GLU A 445 -2.61 0.87 -6.46
CA GLU A 445 -2.28 1.94 -7.42
C GLU A 445 -2.57 3.33 -6.83
N THR A 446 -3.64 3.45 -6.03
CA THR A 446 -3.93 4.68 -5.29
C THR A 446 -2.86 4.95 -4.24
N ALA A 447 -2.48 3.96 -3.42
CA ALA A 447 -1.41 4.09 -2.43
C ALA A 447 -0.06 4.45 -3.06
N TYR A 448 0.29 3.85 -4.19
CA TYR A 448 1.48 4.17 -4.98
C TYR A 448 1.53 5.66 -5.35
N ARG A 449 0.42 6.20 -5.84
CA ARG A 449 0.30 7.62 -6.19
C ARG A 449 0.34 8.52 -4.95
N LEU A 450 -0.33 8.14 -3.85
CA LEU A 450 -0.32 8.87 -2.57
C LEU A 450 1.06 8.89 -1.90
N LEU A 451 1.92 7.90 -2.17
CA LEU A 451 3.31 7.86 -1.74
C LEU A 451 4.25 8.64 -2.68
N HIS A 452 3.71 9.30 -3.70
CA HIS A 452 4.45 10.05 -4.72
C HIS A 452 5.49 9.20 -5.45
N CYS A 453 5.20 7.91 -5.63
CA CYS A 453 5.99 7.06 -6.52
C CYS A 453 5.91 7.58 -7.96
N LYS A 454 6.99 7.44 -8.72
CA LYS A 454 7.10 7.96 -10.09
C LYS A 454 6.74 6.89 -11.11
N GLY A 455 5.79 7.20 -11.99
CA GLY A 455 5.39 6.28 -13.04
C GLY A 455 3.90 6.11 -13.17
N ASN A 456 3.50 5.33 -14.17
CA ASN A 456 2.16 4.78 -14.22
C ASN A 456 2.14 3.44 -13.45
N PRO A 457 1.43 3.34 -12.31
CA PRO A 457 1.34 2.09 -11.57
C PRO A 457 0.61 1.00 -12.35
N GLU A 458 -0.24 1.34 -13.33
CA GLU A 458 -0.94 0.37 -14.19
C GLU A 458 0.03 -0.47 -15.03
N CYS A 459 1.24 0.04 -15.30
CA CYS A 459 2.26 -0.63 -16.08
C CYS A 459 3.13 -1.60 -15.26
N LEU A 460 2.99 -1.62 -13.93
CA LEU A 460 3.75 -2.51 -13.06
C LEU A 460 3.02 -3.85 -12.89
N SER A 461 3.75 -4.93 -12.72
CA SER A 461 3.19 -6.18 -12.20
C SER A 461 2.59 -5.95 -10.80
N ILE A 462 1.80 -6.89 -10.28
CA ILE A 462 1.24 -6.75 -8.94
C ILE A 462 2.32 -6.79 -7.84
N ILE A 463 3.34 -7.63 -7.99
CA ILE A 463 4.43 -7.72 -7.01
C ILE A 463 5.35 -6.50 -7.13
N GLY A 464 5.68 -6.04 -8.34
CA GLY A 464 6.46 -4.82 -8.53
C GLY A 464 5.75 -3.56 -8.02
N LEU A 465 4.43 -3.48 -8.17
CA LEU A 465 3.61 -2.45 -7.53
C LEU A 465 3.69 -2.54 -5.99
N ALA A 466 3.52 -3.75 -5.43
CA ALA A 466 3.60 -3.99 -4.00
C ALA A 466 4.97 -3.59 -3.41
N PHE A 467 6.08 -4.02 -4.02
CA PHE A 467 7.42 -3.64 -3.58
C PHE A 467 7.67 -2.14 -3.72
N SER A 468 7.17 -1.51 -4.78
CA SER A 468 7.29 -0.06 -4.95
C SER A 468 6.60 0.70 -3.82
N ILE A 469 5.39 0.26 -3.42
CA ILE A 469 4.64 0.81 -2.28
C ILE A 469 5.41 0.58 -0.97
N LEU A 470 5.85 -0.65 -0.70
CA LEU A 470 6.55 -1.00 0.54
C LEU A 470 7.86 -0.24 0.69
N ILE A 471 8.67 -0.15 -0.36
CA ILE A 471 9.93 0.61 -0.31
C ILE A 471 9.63 2.09 -0.08
N ALA A 472 8.69 2.70 -0.83
CA ALA A 472 8.35 4.11 -0.67
C ALA A 472 7.78 4.40 0.74
N TYR A 473 6.95 3.50 1.26
CA TYR A 473 6.45 3.56 2.63
C TYR A 473 7.57 3.42 3.67
N GLY A 474 8.49 2.49 3.47
CA GLY A 474 9.68 2.30 4.31
C GLY A 474 10.50 3.59 4.44
N TRP A 475 10.65 4.34 3.34
CA TRP A 475 11.28 5.65 3.35
C TRP A 475 10.44 6.72 4.05
N ALA A 476 9.11 6.69 3.89
CA ALA A 476 8.21 7.62 4.55
C ALA A 476 8.24 7.45 6.08
N ILE A 477 8.23 6.22 6.60
CA ILE A 477 8.23 5.95 8.05
C ILE A 477 9.59 6.17 8.71
N ARG A 478 10.69 6.26 7.95
CA ARG A 478 12.02 6.62 8.45
C ARG A 478 12.15 8.09 8.82
N ARG A 479 11.26 8.96 8.33
CA ARG A 479 11.34 10.42 8.55
C ARG A 479 11.20 10.76 10.04
N THR A 480 12.04 11.65 10.56
CA THR A 480 11.95 12.18 11.92
C THR A 480 11.77 13.70 11.89
N PRO A 481 11.11 14.29 12.91
CA PRO A 481 11.05 15.75 13.01
C PRO A 481 12.47 16.32 13.10
N ARG A 482 12.70 17.48 12.49
CA ARG A 482 13.94 18.25 12.67
C ARG A 482 14.17 18.58 14.13
N ALA A 483 15.45 18.65 14.52
CA ALA A 483 15.86 19.03 15.88
C ALA A 483 15.22 20.36 16.35
N SER A 484 14.98 21.32 15.44
CA SER A 484 14.40 22.63 15.75
C SER A 484 12.92 22.61 16.21
N VAL A 485 12.20 21.51 15.94
CA VAL A 485 10.79 21.35 16.35
C VAL A 485 10.55 20.09 17.17
N LEU A 486 11.56 19.22 17.31
CA LEU A 486 11.46 17.93 17.99
C LEU A 486 10.99 18.12 19.44
N ASP A 487 11.58 19.06 20.18
CA ASP A 487 11.23 19.34 21.58
C ASP A 487 9.88 20.05 21.77
N LEU A 488 9.17 20.36 20.68
CA LEU A 488 7.87 21.04 20.69
C LEU A 488 6.71 20.09 20.33
N MET A 489 7.03 18.83 20.05
CA MET A 489 6.11 17.83 19.54
C MET A 489 6.26 16.53 20.33
N VAL A 490 5.14 15.86 20.61
CA VAL A 490 5.11 14.57 21.28
C VAL A 490 4.47 13.55 20.36
N LEU A 491 5.06 12.37 20.28
CA LEU A 491 4.50 11.25 19.51
C LEU A 491 3.23 10.71 20.21
N GLY A 492 2.16 10.50 19.46
CA GLY A 492 0.90 9.98 19.98
C GLY A 492 1.03 8.56 20.51
N ALA A 493 0.46 8.31 21.68
CA ALA A 493 0.20 6.96 22.19
C ALA A 493 -1.22 6.51 21.80
N PRO A 494 -1.51 5.21 21.73
CA PRO A 494 -2.87 4.71 21.53
C PRO A 494 -3.87 5.38 22.49
N PRO A 495 -5.06 5.81 22.00
CA PRO A 495 -5.61 5.62 20.64
C PRO A 495 -5.28 6.76 19.65
N ARG A 496 -4.31 7.64 19.97
CA ARG A 496 -3.93 8.82 19.17
C ARG A 496 -2.71 8.60 18.29
N ASP A 497 -2.17 7.39 18.26
CA ASP A 497 -0.98 7.03 17.48
C ASP A 497 -1.25 7.02 15.96
N ILE A 498 -2.51 6.85 15.55
CA ILE A 498 -2.95 6.80 14.15
C ILE A 498 -3.99 7.89 13.87
N VAL A 499 -3.79 8.66 12.80
CA VAL A 499 -4.73 9.71 12.37
C VAL A 499 -5.09 9.56 10.90
N SER A 500 -6.38 9.38 10.59
CA SER A 500 -6.88 9.43 9.21
C SER A 500 -6.94 10.85 8.66
N ARG A 501 -6.66 11.01 7.36
CA ARG A 501 -6.37 12.31 6.78
C ARG A 501 -7.11 12.60 5.47
N VAL A 502 -7.28 13.89 5.19
CA VAL A 502 -7.85 14.42 3.94
C VAL A 502 -6.95 15.51 3.36
N CYS A 503 -6.91 15.59 2.03
CA CYS A 503 -6.21 16.65 1.32
C CYS A 503 -6.97 17.99 1.45
N SER A 504 -6.28 19.03 1.90
CA SER A 504 -6.83 20.40 1.96
C SER A 504 -7.24 20.99 0.60
N ALA A 505 -6.59 20.60 -0.50
CA ALA A 505 -6.85 21.18 -1.82
C ALA A 505 -7.99 20.49 -2.58
N CYS A 506 -8.04 19.15 -2.58
CA CYS A 506 -9.04 18.39 -3.33
C CYS A 506 -10.08 17.69 -2.46
N GLY A 507 -9.94 17.71 -1.12
CA GLY A 507 -10.83 16.99 -0.20
C GLY A 507 -10.70 15.47 -0.22
N GLY A 508 -9.87 14.91 -1.09
CA GLY A 508 -9.70 13.47 -1.24
C GLY A 508 -9.11 12.82 0.01
N ARG A 509 -9.53 11.57 0.27
CA ARG A 509 -8.96 10.70 1.31
C ARG A 509 -7.53 10.31 0.93
N VAL A 510 -6.62 10.34 1.90
CA VAL A 510 -5.21 9.98 1.70
C VAL A 510 -4.80 8.92 2.72
N LEU A 511 -3.56 8.43 2.65
CA LEU A 511 -3.03 7.45 3.60
C LEU A 511 -3.12 7.98 5.04
N ASP A 512 -3.32 7.10 6.01
CA ASP A 512 -3.32 7.43 7.44
C ASP A 512 -1.90 7.83 7.91
N ASP A 513 -1.81 8.67 8.94
CA ASP A 513 -0.54 8.94 9.62
C ASP A 513 -0.36 7.94 10.76
N SER A 514 0.48 6.92 10.55
CA SER A 514 0.83 5.92 11.57
C SER A 514 1.91 6.40 12.57
N THR A 515 2.33 7.65 12.43
CA THR A 515 3.33 8.30 13.30
C THR A 515 2.83 9.69 13.68
N ALA A 516 1.62 9.76 14.23
CA ALA A 516 0.97 11.02 14.52
C ALA A 516 1.68 11.77 15.64
N TYR A 517 2.06 13.02 15.39
CA TYR A 517 2.62 13.92 16.39
C TYR A 517 1.57 14.93 16.85
N TYR A 518 1.69 15.36 18.10
CA TYR A 518 0.85 16.37 18.73
C TYR A 518 1.71 17.46 19.33
N ALA A 519 1.16 18.67 19.47
CA ALA A 519 1.88 19.75 20.12
C ALA A 519 2.12 19.44 21.60
N MET A 520 3.38 19.55 22.07
CA MET A 520 3.75 19.24 23.45
C MET A 520 2.93 20.03 24.47
N ASN A 521 2.67 21.31 24.18
CA ASN A 521 1.91 22.18 25.06
C ASN A 521 0.42 21.82 25.12
N ASN A 522 -0.15 21.20 24.09
CA ASN A 522 -1.56 20.84 24.05
C ASN A 522 -1.80 19.65 23.12
N LEU A 523 -1.95 18.47 23.72
CA LEU A 523 -2.13 17.22 22.99
C LEU A 523 -3.45 17.14 22.21
N ASN A 524 -4.33 18.14 22.28
CA ASN A 524 -5.51 18.22 21.41
C ASN A 524 -5.20 18.79 20.02
N TYR A 525 -3.98 19.28 19.78
CA TYR A 525 -3.55 19.78 18.47
C TYR A 525 -2.66 18.76 17.77
N TYR A 526 -3.22 18.09 16.75
CA TYR A 526 -2.48 17.23 15.83
C TYR A 526 -1.55 18.07 14.95
N VAL A 527 -0.30 17.65 14.80
CA VAL A 527 0.66 18.34 13.95
C VAL A 527 0.52 17.82 12.52
N VAL A 528 -0.04 18.65 11.63
CA VAL A 528 -0.35 18.26 10.25
C VAL A 528 0.90 18.05 9.41
N ARG A 529 0.83 17.05 8.54
CA ARG A 529 1.78 16.89 7.44
C ARG A 529 1.43 17.85 6.31
N SER A 530 2.45 18.23 5.54
CA SER A 530 2.31 19.05 4.33
C SER A 530 3.04 18.37 3.17
N SER A 531 2.66 18.71 1.94
CA SER A 531 3.41 18.37 0.72
C SER A 531 3.43 19.57 -0.21
N LYS A 532 4.54 19.76 -0.93
CA LYS A 532 4.72 20.83 -1.91
C LYS A 532 4.18 20.46 -3.30
N THR A 533 3.95 19.17 -3.53
CA THR A 533 3.58 18.62 -4.85
C THR A 533 2.11 18.19 -4.95
N GLY A 534 1.31 18.42 -3.90
CA GLY A 534 -0.07 17.95 -3.80
C GLY A 534 -0.18 16.63 -3.04
N CYS A 535 -1.33 15.95 -3.09
CA CYS A 535 -1.53 14.70 -2.35
C CYS A 535 -1.27 13.43 -3.16
N GLY A 536 -0.97 13.56 -4.46
CA GLY A 536 -0.73 12.42 -5.35
C GLY A 536 -2.00 11.85 -6.03
N LEU A 537 -3.21 12.21 -5.61
CA LEU A 537 -4.44 11.81 -6.31
C LEU A 537 -4.50 12.42 -7.72
N ILE A 538 -5.00 11.67 -8.70
CA ILE A 538 -5.09 12.05 -10.13
C ILE A 538 -5.79 13.41 -10.31
N ASN A 539 -6.86 13.66 -9.53
CA ASN A 539 -7.67 14.88 -9.64
C ASN A 539 -7.18 16.01 -8.72
N CYS A 540 -6.03 15.86 -8.06
CA CYS A 540 -5.45 16.92 -7.23
C CYS A 540 -4.69 17.91 -8.11
N LYS A 541 -5.03 19.20 -8.02
CA LYS A 541 -4.39 20.28 -8.79
C LYS A 541 -2.91 20.54 -8.39
N GLY A 542 -2.35 19.77 -7.46
CA GLY A 542 -0.98 19.93 -6.98
C GLY A 542 -0.79 21.13 -6.04
N GLY A 543 0.48 21.43 -5.75
CA GLY A 543 0.89 22.61 -4.97
C GLY A 543 1.07 22.38 -3.48
N ASN A 544 1.26 23.48 -2.73
CA ASN A 544 1.47 23.45 -1.29
C ASN A 544 0.17 23.11 -0.56
N ILE A 545 0.06 21.88 -0.07
CA ILE A 545 -1.13 21.37 0.62
C ILE A 545 -0.83 20.99 2.07
N LEU A 546 -1.87 21.00 2.88
CA LEU A 546 -1.94 20.36 4.19
C LEU A 546 -2.75 19.06 4.12
N LEU A 547 -2.36 18.07 4.91
CA LEU A 547 -3.12 16.84 5.15
C LEU A 547 -3.84 16.96 6.49
N HIS A 548 -5.11 17.37 6.45
CA HIS A 548 -5.92 17.62 7.63
C HIS A 548 -6.42 16.31 8.26
N PRO A 549 -6.65 16.27 9.58
CA PRO A 549 -7.33 15.13 10.19
C PRO A 549 -8.75 15.01 9.64
N LEU A 550 -9.20 13.78 9.41
CA LEU A 550 -10.54 13.50 8.95
C LEU A 550 -11.61 13.82 10.01
N ALA A 551 -11.27 13.58 11.29
CA ALA A 551 -12.17 13.82 12.40
C ALA A 551 -12.45 15.33 12.57
N LYS A 552 -13.71 15.75 12.37
CA LYS A 552 -14.12 17.16 12.40
C LYS A 552 -13.83 17.89 13.72
N GLY A 553 -13.69 17.16 14.83
CA GLY A 553 -13.37 17.72 16.15
C GLY A 553 -11.88 17.76 16.50
N GLN A 554 -11.01 17.22 15.64
CA GLN A 554 -9.57 17.19 15.90
C GLN A 554 -8.94 18.53 15.50
N ASN A 555 -8.51 19.31 16.50
CA ASN A 555 -7.71 20.52 16.23
C ASN A 555 -6.37 20.14 15.63
N TYR A 556 -5.82 21.02 14.80
CA TYR A 556 -4.57 20.74 14.12
C TYR A 556 -3.72 21.99 13.92
N VAL A 557 -2.42 21.80 13.72
CA VAL A 557 -1.43 22.87 13.63
C VAL A 557 -0.28 22.49 12.71
N ARG A 558 0.39 23.47 12.10
CA ARG A 558 1.61 23.24 11.30
C ARG A 558 2.81 23.02 12.20
N ALA A 559 3.75 22.21 11.72
CA ALA A 559 5.04 21.97 12.38
C ALA A 559 6.01 23.15 12.15
N LEU A 560 5.71 24.32 12.71
CA LEU A 560 6.58 25.49 12.71
C LEU A 560 6.83 25.93 14.14
N THR A 561 8.08 26.22 14.52
CA THR A 561 8.49 26.63 15.86
C THR A 561 7.56 27.72 16.42
N ASP A 562 7.44 28.84 15.71
CA ASP A 562 6.56 29.96 16.10
C ASP A 562 5.10 29.57 16.31
N THR A 563 4.60 28.57 15.57
CA THR A 563 3.19 28.16 15.65
C THR A 563 2.99 27.18 16.81
N LEU A 564 3.91 26.25 17.02
CA LEU A 564 3.88 25.28 18.11
C LEU A 564 4.06 25.94 19.48
N GLU A 565 4.96 26.92 19.59
CA GLU A 565 5.20 27.68 20.83
C GLU A 565 3.98 28.51 21.26
N ARG A 566 3.18 28.99 20.31
CA ARG A 566 1.98 29.80 20.57
C ARG A 566 0.77 28.99 21.03
N ILE A 567 0.84 27.65 21.02
CA ILE A 567 -0.29 26.80 21.40
C ILE A 567 -0.53 26.87 22.92
N PRO A 568 -1.74 27.24 23.38
CA PRO A 568 -2.04 27.37 24.80
C PRO A 568 -1.99 26.03 25.53
N ASN A 569 -1.34 25.99 26.70
CA ASN A 569 -1.30 24.79 27.54
C ASN A 569 -2.54 24.69 28.46
N PRO A 570 -3.45 23.72 28.25
CA PRO A 570 -4.73 23.63 28.96
C PRO A 570 -4.58 23.15 30.40
N ARG A 571 -3.44 22.56 30.79
CA ARG A 571 -3.13 22.25 32.20
C ARG A 571 -2.86 23.51 33.02
N VAL A 572 -2.79 24.65 32.35
CA VAL A 572 -2.58 25.96 32.93
C VAL A 572 -3.85 26.80 32.73
N ARG A 573 -4.91 26.52 33.50
CA ARG A 573 -6.03 27.46 33.63
C ARG A 573 -5.50 28.67 34.39
N GLY A 574 -5.33 29.79 33.67
CA GLY A 574 -4.72 31.01 34.21
C GLY A 574 -3.20 31.06 34.02
N GLY A 575 -2.81 31.06 32.74
CA GLY A 575 -1.54 31.56 32.18
C GLY A 575 -0.21 30.99 32.71
N ALA A 576 0.77 30.97 31.82
CA ALA A 576 2.13 30.40 31.91
C ALA A 576 2.68 30.03 33.32
N PRO A 577 3.52 28.96 33.45
CA PRO A 577 4.02 28.41 34.72
C PRO A 577 4.49 29.41 35.79
N TRP A 578 4.94 30.61 35.38
CA TRP A 578 5.32 31.71 36.26
C TRP A 578 4.17 32.34 37.05
N GLU A 579 2.90 32.22 36.62
CA GLU A 579 1.75 32.86 37.29
C GLU A 579 1.57 32.35 38.72
N LYS A 580 1.76 31.05 38.95
CA LYS A 580 1.74 30.44 40.30
C LYS A 580 2.80 31.05 41.22
N TYR A 581 3.94 31.47 40.66
CA TYR A 581 5.09 31.93 41.44
C TYR A 581 5.10 33.44 41.62
N PHE A 582 4.60 34.20 40.63
CA PHE A 582 4.65 35.66 40.65
C PHE A 582 3.34 36.34 41.05
N LEU A 583 2.18 35.67 41.03
CA LEU A 583 0.86 36.32 41.24
C LEU A 583 0.15 35.85 42.50
N ARG A 584 -0.47 36.76 43.27
CA ARG A 584 -1.26 36.42 44.46
C ARG A 584 -2.44 35.51 44.09
N HIS A 585 -2.66 34.45 44.88
CA HIS A 585 -3.75 33.50 44.68
C HIS A 585 -4.60 33.38 45.95
N GLY A 586 -5.91 33.47 45.80
CA GLY A 586 -6.87 33.31 46.90
C GLY A 586 -7.02 34.55 47.80
N GLN A 587 -8.10 34.57 48.58
CA GLN A 587 -8.51 35.73 49.38
C GLN A 587 -7.49 36.11 50.47
N SER A 588 -6.76 35.13 51.01
CA SER A 588 -5.73 35.33 52.04
C SER A 588 -4.49 36.06 51.53
N GLU A 589 -4.07 35.81 50.27
CA GLU A 589 -2.93 36.52 49.67
C GLU A 589 -3.33 37.87 49.06
N LEU A 590 -4.57 38.01 48.59
CA LEU A 590 -5.09 39.27 48.03
C LEU A 590 -5.31 40.33 49.11
N GLY A 591 -5.69 39.93 50.34
CA GLY A 591 -5.86 40.86 51.46
C GLY A 591 -6.86 41.97 51.14
N GLY A 592 -6.49 43.23 51.43
CA GLY A 592 -7.29 44.43 51.15
C GLY A 592 -7.08 45.07 49.78
N LEU A 593 -6.51 44.34 48.81
CA LEU A 593 -6.30 44.87 47.46
C LEU A 593 -7.64 45.06 46.71
N PRO A 594 -7.74 46.06 45.82
CA PRO A 594 -8.96 46.29 45.06
C PRO A 594 -9.39 45.08 44.24
N ALA A 595 -10.66 44.68 44.40
CA ALA A 595 -11.30 43.64 43.60
C ALA A 595 -11.63 44.10 42.18
N THR A 596 -11.69 45.41 41.96
CA THR A 596 -11.84 46.03 40.65
C THR A 596 -10.88 47.21 40.50
N VAL A 597 -10.39 47.44 39.28
CA VAL A 597 -9.47 48.57 38.99
C VAL A 597 -9.92 49.24 37.69
N GLU A 598 -10.08 50.57 37.71
CA GLU A 598 -10.28 51.33 36.47
C GLU A 598 -8.98 51.41 35.68
N VAL A 599 -9.05 51.07 34.40
CA VAL A 599 -7.91 51.06 33.48
C VAL A 599 -8.21 51.85 32.21
N ILE A 600 -7.20 52.52 31.66
CA ILE A 600 -7.27 53.41 30.51
C ILE A 600 -6.51 52.88 29.29
N CYS A 601 -7.07 53.13 28.11
CA CYS A 601 -6.46 52.80 26.83
C CYS A 601 -5.15 53.56 26.62
N GLN A 602 -4.12 52.87 26.12
CA GLN A 602 -2.80 53.47 25.84
C GLN A 602 -2.66 54.02 24.40
N ASN A 603 -3.72 53.99 23.59
CA ASN A 603 -3.65 54.50 22.22
C ASN A 603 -3.63 56.04 22.21
N LYS A 604 -2.71 56.64 21.43
CA LYS A 604 -2.49 58.09 21.43
C LYS A 604 -3.78 58.83 21.06
N GLY A 605 -4.24 59.73 21.94
CA GLY A 605 -5.46 60.53 21.76
C GLY A 605 -6.78 59.80 22.08
N CYS A 606 -6.75 58.65 22.78
CA CYS A 606 -7.94 57.90 23.16
C CYS A 606 -8.13 57.90 24.68
N GLU A 607 -9.27 58.41 25.16
CA GLU A 607 -9.62 58.48 26.60
C GLU A 607 -10.50 57.32 27.07
N GLY A 608 -10.64 56.26 26.27
CA GLY A 608 -11.47 55.11 26.64
C GLY A 608 -10.98 54.39 27.89
N THR A 609 -11.81 54.41 28.94
CA THR A 609 -11.61 53.67 30.20
C THR A 609 -12.49 52.42 30.25
N LEU A 610 -12.13 51.48 31.11
CA LEU A 610 -12.91 50.30 31.46
C LEU A 610 -12.58 49.86 32.88
N THR A 611 -13.46 49.09 33.51
CA THR A 611 -13.21 48.48 34.81
C THR A 611 -12.69 47.06 34.59
N ASP A 612 -11.48 46.76 35.05
CA ASP A 612 -10.99 45.39 35.17
C ASP A 612 -11.63 44.78 36.43
N ASP A 613 -12.55 43.85 36.22
CA ASP A 613 -13.33 43.17 37.25
C ASP A 613 -12.61 41.97 37.87
N ALA A 614 -11.43 41.63 37.34
CA ALA A 614 -10.57 40.55 37.84
C ALA A 614 -9.09 40.94 37.73
N PRO A 615 -8.65 41.99 38.45
CA PRO A 615 -7.26 42.43 38.44
C PRO A 615 -6.34 41.35 39.01
N ARG A 616 -5.25 41.06 38.31
CA ARG A 616 -4.22 40.11 38.76
C ARG A 616 -3.08 40.86 39.42
N TRP A 617 -2.77 40.52 40.67
CA TRP A 617 -1.77 41.22 41.47
C TRP A 617 -0.50 40.38 41.67
N THR A 618 0.68 41.00 41.59
CA THR A 618 1.94 40.30 41.90
C THR A 618 2.14 40.09 43.40
N ILE A 619 2.90 39.06 43.78
CA ILE A 619 3.34 38.86 45.18
C ILE A 619 4.40 39.85 45.67
N HIS A 620 4.83 40.80 44.82
CA HIS A 620 5.74 41.87 45.18
C HIS A 620 5.32 42.56 46.50
N PRO A 621 6.25 42.94 47.40
CA PRO A 621 5.94 43.62 48.66
C PRO A 621 5.10 44.88 48.47
N ALA A 622 5.36 45.64 47.40
CA ALA A 622 4.43 46.63 46.84
C ALA A 622 3.67 45.99 45.67
N PRO A 623 2.42 45.53 45.83
CA PRO A 623 1.71 44.76 44.81
C PRO A 623 1.53 45.58 43.53
N THR A 624 1.91 45.00 42.40
CA THR A 624 1.72 45.60 41.07
C THR A 624 0.65 44.85 40.30
N ILE A 625 -0.19 45.56 39.56
CA ILE A 625 -1.21 44.95 38.71
C ILE A 625 -0.61 44.47 37.40
N VAL A 626 -0.95 43.25 36.98
CA VAL A 626 -0.56 42.71 35.68
C VAL A 626 -1.50 43.24 34.61
N VAL A 627 -0.99 44.12 33.74
CA VAL A 627 -1.80 44.70 32.66
C VAL A 627 -2.31 43.62 31.72
N ARG A 628 -3.56 43.78 31.29
CA ARG A 628 -4.25 42.87 30.38
C ARG A 628 -4.57 43.59 29.08
N GLN A 629 -4.75 42.78 28.03
CA GLN A 629 -5.21 43.28 26.75
C GLN A 629 -6.74 43.30 26.71
N PHE A 630 -7.30 44.49 26.51
CA PHE A 630 -8.73 44.67 26.27
C PHE A 630 -8.95 45.28 24.89
N THR A 631 -10.19 45.17 24.40
CA THR A 631 -10.65 45.94 23.24
C THR A 631 -11.25 47.24 23.74
N CYS A 632 -10.70 48.38 23.33
CA CYS A 632 -11.17 49.68 23.78
C CYS A 632 -12.62 49.95 23.34
N PRO A 633 -13.52 50.36 24.25
CA PRO A 633 -14.89 50.71 23.87
C PRO A 633 -14.94 51.92 22.93
N SER A 634 -14.02 52.88 23.09
CA SER A 634 -13.98 54.13 22.32
C SER A 634 -13.31 53.97 20.95
N CYS A 635 -12.09 53.42 20.89
CA CYS A 635 -11.33 53.31 19.63
C CYS A 635 -11.37 51.92 18.97
N ARG A 636 -12.05 50.94 19.58
CA ARG A 636 -12.18 49.54 19.12
C ARG A 636 -10.87 48.78 18.88
N ARG A 637 -9.72 49.36 19.23
CA ARG A 637 -8.40 48.71 19.13
C ARG A 637 -8.13 47.85 20.35
N LYS A 638 -7.49 46.70 20.12
CA LYS A 638 -6.99 45.82 21.18
C LYS A 638 -5.59 46.26 21.61
N GLY A 639 -5.36 46.38 22.92
CA GLY A 639 -4.06 46.80 23.45
C GLY A 639 -3.97 46.65 24.96
N ASN A 640 -2.80 46.92 25.54
CA ASN A 640 -2.59 46.90 27.00
C ASN A 640 -3.24 48.14 27.63
N PHE A 641 -3.97 47.94 28.72
CA PHE A 641 -4.56 49.02 29.52
C PHE A 641 -3.79 49.20 30.81
N LYS A 642 -3.60 50.45 31.24
CA LYS A 642 -2.92 50.77 32.51
C LYS A 642 -3.94 51.31 33.52
N PRO A 643 -3.69 51.20 34.83
CA PRO A 643 -4.53 51.84 35.84
C PRO A 643 -4.71 53.34 35.57
N VAL A 644 -5.92 53.84 35.80
CA VAL A 644 -6.21 55.29 35.79
C VAL A 644 -5.53 55.97 36.98
N ASP A 645 -5.57 55.32 38.14
CA ASP A 645 -4.89 55.78 39.34
C ASP A 645 -3.37 55.58 39.22
N ASN A 646 -2.64 56.69 39.16
CA ASN A 646 -1.18 56.70 39.07
C ASN A 646 -0.48 56.17 40.34
N SER A 647 -1.21 56.03 41.46
CA SER A 647 -0.69 55.38 42.66
C SER A 647 -0.55 53.85 42.50
N VAL A 648 -1.28 53.26 41.55
CA VAL A 648 -1.25 51.82 41.27
C VAL A 648 -0.15 51.48 40.26
N GLN A 649 0.91 50.87 40.75
CA GLN A 649 2.01 50.37 39.93
C GLN A 649 1.56 49.18 39.06
N HIS A 650 2.11 49.07 37.84
CA HIS A 650 1.70 48.04 36.88
C HIS A 650 2.89 47.36 36.20
N ILE A 651 2.68 46.11 35.76
CA ILE A 651 3.67 45.29 35.06
C ILE A 651 3.02 44.52 33.92
N THR A 652 3.78 44.21 32.86
CA THR A 652 3.30 43.40 31.73
C THR A 652 3.54 41.91 31.95
N SER A 653 2.69 41.06 31.38
CA SER A 653 2.90 39.60 31.40
C SER A 653 4.21 39.20 30.70
N GLU A 654 4.63 39.96 29.68
CA GLU A 654 5.90 39.77 28.96
C GLU A 654 7.12 40.08 29.83
N SER A 655 7.04 41.09 30.72
CA SER A 655 8.11 41.37 31.68
C SER A 655 8.25 40.24 32.70
N LEU A 656 7.15 39.70 33.20
CA LEU A 656 7.15 38.54 34.11
C LEU A 656 7.70 37.28 33.44
N SER A 657 7.25 37.01 32.20
CA SER A 657 7.76 35.88 31.40
C SER A 657 9.27 35.99 31.12
N ARG A 658 9.79 37.20 30.83
CA ARG A 658 11.23 37.44 30.67
C ARG A 658 12.01 37.18 31.95
N THR A 659 11.49 37.61 33.10
CA THR A 659 12.10 37.32 34.41
C THR A 659 12.16 35.82 34.68
N TRP A 660 11.07 35.09 34.43
CA TRP A 660 11.04 33.62 34.55
C TRP A 660 12.06 32.94 33.63
N SER A 661 12.09 33.37 32.36
CA SER A 661 13.01 32.80 31.36
C SER A 661 14.48 33.03 31.71
N ARG A 662 14.81 34.16 32.35
CA ARG A 662 16.19 34.44 32.81
C ARG A 662 16.66 33.48 33.90
N PHE A 663 15.78 33.07 34.82
CA PHE A 663 16.11 32.02 35.79
C PHE A 663 16.34 30.68 35.09
N LYS A 664 15.41 30.28 34.21
CA LYS A 664 15.49 29.00 33.49
C LYS A 664 16.73 28.90 32.60
N GLN A 665 17.08 29.96 31.87
CA GLN A 665 18.30 30.03 31.04
C GLN A 665 19.60 29.91 31.84
N LYS A 666 19.57 30.27 33.12
CA LYS A 666 20.71 30.13 34.03
C LYS A 666 20.66 28.84 34.84
N GLY A 667 19.84 27.87 34.41
CA GLY A 667 19.73 26.55 35.03
C GLY A 667 18.91 26.50 36.31
N CYS A 668 18.24 27.59 36.70
CA CYS A 668 17.41 27.64 37.90
C CYS A 668 15.93 27.46 37.54
N ASP A 669 15.37 26.31 37.91
CA ASP A 669 13.94 26.05 37.84
C ASP A 669 13.25 26.50 39.13
N LEU A 670 12.60 27.67 39.09
CA LEU A 670 11.90 28.25 40.23
C LEU A 670 10.82 27.34 40.83
N THR A 671 10.36 26.31 40.12
CA THR A 671 9.40 25.35 40.67
C THR A 671 9.96 24.51 41.81
N GLN A 672 11.30 24.40 41.89
CA GLN A 672 12.02 23.62 42.89
C GLN A 672 12.42 24.41 44.14
N TYR A 673 12.06 25.69 44.21
CA TYR A 673 12.45 26.58 45.31
C TYR A 673 11.22 27.16 46.01
N PRO A 674 11.34 27.52 47.30
CA PRO A 674 10.27 28.22 48.01
C PRO A 674 9.87 29.52 47.32
N ARG A 675 8.59 29.86 47.42
CA ARG A 675 8.00 31.04 46.79
C ARG A 675 8.46 32.32 47.50
N ARG A 676 9.38 33.08 46.90
CA ARG A 676 10.07 34.23 47.53
C ARG A 676 10.02 35.51 46.70
N ALA A 677 9.03 36.36 46.97
CA ALA A 677 8.83 37.63 46.27
C ALA A 677 10.05 38.57 46.36
N ASP A 678 10.64 38.65 47.55
CA ASP A 678 11.82 39.47 47.86
C ASP A 678 13.03 39.10 46.98
N VAL A 679 13.15 37.84 46.58
CA VAL A 679 14.22 37.37 45.68
C VAL A 679 13.83 37.45 44.21
N TYR A 680 12.56 37.21 43.88
CA TYR A 680 12.06 37.23 42.50
C TYR A 680 11.99 38.62 41.87
N PHE A 681 11.96 39.66 42.69
CA PHE A 681 11.83 41.03 42.21
C PHE A 681 12.96 41.95 42.69
N SER A 682 14.03 41.40 43.28
CA SER A 682 15.18 42.21 43.65
C SER A 682 15.93 42.75 42.42
N ASN A 683 16.55 43.91 42.61
CA ASN A 683 17.40 44.57 41.62
C ASN A 683 18.79 43.92 41.47
N SER A 684 19.09 42.88 42.26
CA SER A 684 20.35 42.15 42.22
C SER A 684 20.51 41.36 40.92
N HIS A 685 21.76 41.08 40.54
CA HIS A 685 22.07 40.26 39.37
C HIS A 685 21.45 38.85 39.50
N ILE A 686 21.00 38.26 38.39
CA ILE A 686 20.24 36.99 38.39
C ILE A 686 21.01 35.85 39.06
N THR A 687 22.33 35.82 38.96
CA THR A 687 23.19 34.82 39.61
C THR A 687 23.17 34.94 41.13
N ILE A 688 23.14 36.17 41.67
CA ILE A 688 23.02 36.42 43.11
C ILE A 688 21.65 35.95 43.61
N ARG A 689 20.60 36.21 42.82
CA ARG A 689 19.23 35.79 43.14
C ARG A 689 19.09 34.27 43.16
N ILE A 690 19.74 33.57 42.24
CA ILE A 690 19.79 32.09 42.22
C ILE A 690 20.49 31.56 43.47
N ALA A 691 21.66 32.10 43.82
CA ALA A 691 22.39 31.70 45.02
C ALA A 691 21.57 31.92 46.30
N GLN A 692 20.81 33.02 46.38
CA GLN A 692 19.88 33.26 47.49
C GLN A 692 18.79 32.19 47.58
N LEU A 693 18.21 31.78 46.45
CA LEU A 693 17.20 30.72 46.43
C LEU A 693 17.77 29.36 46.83
N GLU A 694 18.99 29.04 46.40
CA GLU A 694 19.70 27.82 46.78
C GLU A 694 19.97 27.77 48.27
N GLU A 695 20.45 28.87 48.87
CA GLU A 695 20.68 28.94 50.31
C GLU A 695 19.38 28.86 51.11
N ILE A 696 18.31 29.53 50.67
CA ILE A 696 16.98 29.43 51.30
C ILE A 696 16.48 27.98 51.26
N ARG A 697 16.62 27.29 50.13
CA ARG A 697 16.23 25.87 50.00
C ARG A 697 17.06 24.97 50.91
N ARG A 698 18.37 25.24 51.04
CA ARG A 698 19.27 24.50 51.92
C ARG A 698 18.83 24.64 53.39
N LEU A 699 18.56 25.87 53.84
CA LEU A 699 18.11 26.16 55.20
C LEU A 699 16.73 25.54 55.49
N SER A 700 15.77 25.68 54.57
CA SER A 700 14.44 25.06 54.73
C SER A 700 14.45 23.53 54.76
N ASN A 701 15.47 22.89 54.18
CA ASN A 701 15.63 21.43 54.25
C ASN A 701 16.33 20.97 55.54
N GLN A 702 17.06 21.84 56.24
CA GLN A 702 17.69 21.51 57.53
C GLN A 702 16.67 21.51 58.68
N ASP A 703 15.69 22.44 58.65
CA ASP A 703 14.61 22.55 59.64
C ASP A 703 13.57 21.40 59.60
N ILE A 704 13.69 20.43 58.68
CA ILE A 704 12.80 19.25 58.58
C ILE A 704 13.48 17.98 59.15
N THR A 705 14.78 18.07 59.46
CA THR A 705 15.60 16.95 59.96
C THR A 705 16.00 17.06 61.45
N GLU A 706 15.56 18.12 62.13
CA GLU A 706 15.45 18.18 63.60
C GLU A 706 13.98 18.04 64.00
#